data_AF-A0A4S2FC78-F1
#
_entry.id   AF-A0A4S2FC78-F1
#
_cell.length_a   1.000
_cell.length_b   1.000
_cell.length_c   1.000
_cell.angle_alpha   90.00
_cell.angle_beta   90.00
_cell.angle_gamma   90.00
#
_symmetry.space_group_name_H-M   'P 1'
#
loop_
_entity.id
_entity.type
_entity.pdbx_description
1 polymer ?
#
loop_
_entity_poly.entity_id
_entity_poly.type
_entity_poly.pdbx_seq_one_letter_code
_entity_poly.pdbx_strand_id
1 'polypeptide(L)'
;MVKKNKLRNIAALSGVGIGLAVTGQAILAEECESESIPNSIETSPMNELEMTEAVYVDESKEDSAVPEVKTVAEELPVNELVEEKERAEEAELEEQEPVSNVSGISFGAAGGENAAISSGVYTISSAVSTGQVLDVNAGATYNGANVQIYENNDSGAQIWRVDVGSDGYYTFTNIQSNKVLDVNAGQAFNGNNVQQYDSNNTKAQKWIIKKMDVGYMIASALNGSYVLDLAGANPQNGSNIQIYQSNNTNAQRWFFNKYITKEQTMDAMAALNKNLVANGQYYIVNSQTGKVLSVEGQSVNNLANVDLEKNYQASSQVWEVSHDSKGYVTFKNIGSGKVLDLEAANTTIGSNLQQYASNGTRAQKWVIRKNGSNYEIISALDPERSITQSDNNVQIGKLHATQMAEKWILKKAEDLRTRLDAIAKKNLNVIEDGAYVIRSALNENMVLDIAGGSTANNANIQLYEYNRSKAQQFVIVNDAKGYVTIKNVGSGKFMAVDGKGWNADNVLQSAQSNAWNQKWIIMRTNNTYRIVSALNDSFVLDITAALAVNGSNIQIYESNGSKAQQFTFSSLHNDDSLWISSNNYLTVSQMENNAELVWNFFKSYGWTRNAVAALLGNMQGESNINPGLWESRQEGNLNCGFGLVQWTPATNVINWLEGNGYAINSGFGQCARIIYELENHIQYYATNAFNLSFYEFAHSTQTPEYLAKAFIYNYERPYNYDQPQREVYARYWYNHLMKL
;
A
#
# COMPACT_ATOMS: atom_id res chain seq x y z
N MET A 1 25.37 45.09 -16.32
CA MET A 1 26.07 43.97 -15.67
C MET A 1 25.22 42.73 -15.84
N VAL A 2 25.74 41.77 -16.60
CA VAL A 2 25.05 40.59 -17.12
C VAL A 2 25.64 39.36 -16.41
N LYS A 3 24.80 38.50 -15.83
CA LYS A 3 25.11 37.08 -15.54
C LYS A 3 23.97 36.27 -16.19
N LYS A 4 24.10 35.74 -17.41
CA LYS A 4 24.81 34.53 -17.91
C LYS A 4 24.36 33.19 -17.29
N ASN A 5 23.55 32.49 -18.08
CA ASN A 5 23.64 31.10 -18.57
C ASN A 5 23.56 29.91 -17.59
N LYS A 6 22.53 29.06 -17.79
CA LYS A 6 22.66 27.77 -18.51
C LYS A 6 21.27 27.09 -18.67
N LEU A 7 20.73 27.10 -19.88
CA LEU A 7 19.76 26.11 -20.38
C LEU A 7 20.44 25.40 -21.55
N ARG A 8 20.50 24.07 -21.49
CA ARG A 8 20.96 23.20 -22.58
C ARG A 8 19.77 22.38 -23.08
N ASN A 9 19.43 22.64 -24.34
CA ASN A 9 19.07 21.72 -25.42
C ASN A 9 18.09 20.57 -25.15
N ILE A 10 16.90 20.71 -25.72
CA ILE A 10 16.22 19.61 -26.43
C ILE A 10 16.03 20.07 -27.88
N ALA A 11 16.71 19.40 -28.81
CA ALA A 11 16.49 19.48 -30.25
C ALA A 11 15.20 18.72 -30.58
N ALA A 12 14.19 19.38 -31.15
CA ALA A 12 13.95 19.50 -32.59
C ALA A 12 13.64 18.16 -33.28
N LEU A 13 12.35 17.94 -33.57
CA LEU A 13 11.91 17.47 -34.88
C LEU A 13 10.56 18.10 -35.22
N SER A 14 10.59 18.78 -36.35
CA SER A 14 9.60 19.68 -36.91
C SER A 14 8.80 19.01 -38.02
N GLY A 15 7.57 19.49 -38.22
CA GLY A 15 6.81 19.34 -39.46
C GLY A 15 5.67 18.33 -39.32
N VAL A 16 4.45 18.57 -39.77
CA VAL A 16 3.91 19.59 -40.67
C VAL A 16 2.46 19.80 -40.27
N GLY A 17 2.05 21.06 -40.15
CA GLY A 17 0.65 21.42 -39.98
C GLY A 17 -0.12 21.23 -41.30
N ILE A 18 -1.25 20.53 -41.22
CA ILE A 18 -2.32 20.62 -42.20
C ILE A 18 -3.57 20.96 -41.39
N GLY A 19 -4.07 22.17 -41.59
CA GLY A 19 -5.32 22.62 -40.99
C GLY A 19 -6.50 21.92 -41.64
N LEU A 20 -7.46 21.50 -40.84
CA LEU A 20 -8.85 21.39 -41.26
C LEU A 20 -9.76 21.79 -40.10
N ALA A 21 -10.52 22.85 -40.34
CA ALA A 21 -11.64 23.24 -39.51
C ALA A 21 -12.73 22.15 -39.62
N VAL A 22 -13.23 21.67 -38.48
CA VAL A 22 -14.54 21.02 -38.43
C VAL A 22 -15.30 21.54 -37.22
N THR A 23 -16.50 21.96 -37.55
CA THR A 23 -17.62 22.47 -36.78
C THR A 23 -17.91 21.68 -35.49
N GLY A 24 -18.23 22.42 -34.43
CA GLY A 24 -18.83 21.87 -33.23
C GLY A 24 -20.17 21.23 -33.53
N GLN A 25 -20.35 20.00 -33.05
CA GLN A 25 -21.64 19.38 -32.86
C GLN A 25 -21.65 18.78 -31.46
N ALA A 26 -22.52 19.33 -30.62
CA ALA A 26 -22.88 18.76 -29.34
C ALA A 26 -23.55 17.40 -29.58
N ILE A 27 -23.04 16.36 -28.93
CA ILE A 27 -23.75 15.09 -28.79
C ILE A 27 -24.18 14.98 -27.33
N LEU A 28 -25.49 14.88 -27.18
CA LEU A 28 -26.25 14.73 -25.96
C LEU A 28 -25.83 13.45 -25.23
N ALA A 29 -25.57 13.56 -23.93
CA ALA A 29 -25.45 12.42 -23.04
C ALA A 29 -26.86 11.88 -22.75
N GLU A 30 -27.12 10.66 -23.19
CA GLU A 30 -28.30 9.88 -22.83
C GLU A 30 -28.09 9.31 -21.42
N GLU A 31 -28.91 9.77 -20.48
CA GLU A 31 -29.08 9.17 -19.16
C GLU A 31 -29.70 7.78 -19.33
N CYS A 32 -29.04 6.75 -18.79
CA CYS A 32 -29.61 5.41 -18.72
C CYS A 32 -29.98 5.09 -17.27
N GLU A 33 -31.28 4.84 -17.10
CA GLU A 33 -32.02 4.67 -15.86
C GLU A 33 -31.54 3.48 -15.03
N SER A 34 -31.51 3.66 -13.71
CA SER A 34 -31.27 2.61 -12.72
C SER A 34 -32.56 1.85 -12.43
N GLU A 35 -32.65 0.59 -12.85
CA GLU A 35 -33.71 -0.32 -12.40
C GLU A 35 -33.37 -0.93 -11.03
N SER A 36 -34.28 -0.71 -10.08
CA SER A 36 -34.33 -1.33 -8.76
C SER A 36 -35.11 -2.65 -8.81
N ILE A 37 -34.55 -3.74 -8.28
CA ILE A 37 -35.33 -4.93 -7.85
C ILE A 37 -34.67 -5.53 -6.58
N PRO A 38 -35.38 -6.32 -5.73
CA PRO A 38 -35.61 -5.96 -4.34
C PRO A 38 -34.96 -6.95 -3.35
N ASN A 39 -34.95 -6.52 -2.09
CA ASN A 39 -34.70 -7.33 -0.90
C ASN A 39 -35.45 -8.68 -0.94
N SER A 40 -34.74 -9.77 -0.68
CA SER A 40 -35.17 -10.76 0.31
C SER A 40 -34.08 -11.80 0.61
N ILE A 41 -34.15 -12.31 1.84
CA ILE A 41 -33.74 -13.65 2.30
C ILE A 41 -32.51 -13.74 3.23
N GLU A 42 -32.88 -14.04 4.49
CA GLU A 42 -32.27 -14.91 5.50
C GLU A 42 -31.05 -14.47 6.29
N THR A 43 -31.34 -14.04 7.51
CA THR A 43 -30.52 -14.22 8.71
C THR A 43 -30.56 -15.68 9.18
N SER A 44 -29.39 -16.28 9.40
CA SER A 44 -29.20 -17.31 10.43
C SER A 44 -27.81 -17.20 11.04
N PRO A 45 -27.66 -17.49 12.35
CA PRO A 45 -26.50 -17.10 13.14
C PRO A 45 -25.38 -18.13 13.04
N MET A 46 -24.13 -17.66 13.01
CA MET A 46 -22.94 -18.50 13.15
C MET A 46 -22.33 -18.28 14.54
N ASN A 47 -22.32 -19.39 15.27
CA ASN A 47 -21.70 -19.72 16.55
C ASN A 47 -20.50 -18.88 16.99
N GLU A 48 -20.60 -18.42 18.25
CA GLU A 48 -19.47 -18.20 19.16
C GLU A 48 -18.73 -19.51 19.43
N LEU A 49 -17.40 -19.46 19.38
CA LEU A 49 -16.51 -20.47 19.96
C LEU A 49 -15.67 -19.78 21.02
N GLU A 50 -16.06 -20.00 22.27
CA GLU A 50 -15.22 -19.86 23.45
C GLU A 50 -14.06 -20.87 23.39
N MET A 51 -12.86 -20.44 23.78
CA MET A 51 -11.82 -21.34 24.26
C MET A 51 -11.11 -20.72 25.47
N THR A 52 -11.66 -21.10 26.62
CA THR A 52 -11.06 -21.46 27.92
C THR A 52 -9.59 -21.15 28.22
N GLU A 53 -9.43 -20.61 29.43
CA GLU A 53 -8.24 -20.50 30.26
C GLU A 53 -7.49 -21.84 30.48
N ALA A 54 -6.17 -21.73 30.65
CA ALA A 54 -5.40 -22.63 31.50
C ALA A 54 -4.27 -21.84 32.19
N VAL A 55 -4.18 -22.03 33.51
CA VAL A 55 -3.27 -21.39 34.46
C VAL A 55 -2.25 -22.43 34.97
N TYR A 56 -1.08 -21.94 35.43
CA TYR A 56 -0.01 -22.57 36.23
C TYR A 56 0.95 -23.50 35.45
N VAL A 57 2.28 -23.47 35.67
CA VAL A 57 3.02 -23.50 36.94
C VAL A 57 4.37 -22.74 36.85
N ASP A 58 4.70 -22.13 37.98
CA ASP A 58 5.95 -21.50 38.44
C ASP A 58 7.07 -22.52 38.75
N GLU A 59 8.31 -22.27 38.31
CA GLU A 59 9.50 -22.71 39.06
C GLU A 59 10.63 -21.66 39.01
N SER A 60 10.93 -21.16 40.20
CA SER A 60 12.06 -20.33 40.64
C SER A 60 13.46 -20.91 40.38
N LYS A 61 14.46 -20.03 40.19
CA LYS A 61 15.66 -19.80 41.07
C LYS A 61 16.77 -19.04 40.33
N GLU A 62 17.13 -17.85 40.84
CA GLU A 62 18.43 -17.53 41.49
C GLU A 62 19.66 -17.76 40.59
N ASP A 63 20.34 -16.69 40.18
CA ASP A 63 21.65 -16.40 40.78
C ASP A 63 22.09 -14.94 40.54
N SER A 64 22.87 -14.50 41.50
CA SER A 64 23.54 -13.24 41.81
C SER A 64 24.50 -12.67 40.76
N ALA A 65 24.69 -11.35 40.79
CA ALA A 65 25.97 -10.70 41.15
C ALA A 65 26.02 -9.24 40.67
N VAL A 66 25.97 -8.33 41.63
CA VAL A 66 26.52 -6.96 41.54
C VAL A 66 27.95 -7.03 42.11
N PRO A 67 28.87 -6.18 41.63
CA PRO A 67 29.75 -5.53 42.59
C PRO A 67 29.73 -4.00 42.41
N GLU A 68 29.44 -3.31 43.52
CA GLU A 68 29.95 -1.98 43.81
C GLU A 68 31.48 -2.01 43.90
N VAL A 69 32.15 -0.87 43.68
CA VAL A 69 33.16 -0.32 44.60
C VAL A 69 33.65 1.07 44.14
N LYS A 70 33.50 2.03 45.08
CA LYS A 70 34.36 3.18 45.46
C LYS A 70 34.60 4.32 44.46
N THR A 71 34.01 5.50 44.71
CA THR A 71 34.53 6.64 45.53
C THR A 71 35.90 7.17 45.11
N VAL A 72 35.96 8.39 44.60
CA VAL A 72 36.93 9.43 45.02
C VAL A 72 36.25 10.80 44.88
N ALA A 73 36.22 11.54 45.99
CA ALA A 73 35.91 12.95 46.06
C ALA A 73 37.18 13.76 45.78
N GLU A 74 37.07 14.87 45.07
CA GLU A 74 38.03 15.97 45.16
C GLU A 74 37.30 17.29 44.91
N GLU A 75 37.22 18.09 45.97
CA GLU A 75 36.74 19.47 45.98
C GLU A 75 37.90 20.46 45.86
N LEU A 76 37.50 21.70 45.55
CA LEU A 76 38.07 23.02 45.94
C LEU A 76 38.87 23.79 44.86
N PRO A 77 38.92 25.15 44.92
CA PRO A 77 38.15 26.10 45.74
C PRO A 77 37.52 27.28 44.98
N VAL A 78 36.56 27.94 45.64
CA VAL A 78 36.06 29.29 45.37
C VAL A 78 36.61 30.23 46.47
N ASN A 79 37.31 31.30 46.05
CA ASN A 79 37.61 32.51 46.83
C ASN A 79 36.72 33.64 46.28
N GLU A 80 36.31 34.69 46.95
CA GLU A 80 36.35 35.16 48.35
C GLU A 80 35.40 36.39 48.39
N LEU A 81 34.69 36.55 49.51
CA LEU A 81 34.40 37.79 50.25
C LEU A 81 33.94 39.07 49.52
N VAL A 82 32.78 39.60 49.92
CA VAL A 82 32.65 40.87 50.68
C VAL A 82 31.37 40.84 51.53
N GLU A 83 31.51 41.01 52.86
CA GLU A 83 30.46 41.37 53.81
C GLU A 83 30.18 42.88 53.75
N GLU A 84 28.93 43.33 53.92
CA GLU A 84 28.66 44.51 54.76
C GLU A 84 27.24 44.49 55.34
N LYS A 85 27.17 44.70 56.66
CA LYS A 85 26.00 44.77 57.53
C LYS A 85 25.30 46.12 57.41
N GLU A 86 24.00 46.18 57.71
CA GLU A 86 23.32 46.93 58.80
C GLU A 86 22.09 47.62 58.14
N ARG A 87 20.91 47.86 58.72
CA ARG A 87 20.37 47.84 60.08
C ARG A 87 18.85 47.96 59.94
N ALA A 88 18.10 47.33 60.84
CA ALA A 88 16.66 47.49 61.01
C ALA A 88 16.33 48.81 61.73
N GLU A 89 15.25 49.47 61.33
CA GLU A 89 14.60 50.50 62.15
C GLU A 89 13.08 50.30 62.07
N GLU A 90 12.54 49.73 63.14
CA GLU A 90 11.11 49.70 63.47
C GLU A 90 10.70 51.09 64.00
N ALA A 91 9.54 51.56 63.57
CA ALA A 91 8.82 52.63 64.24
C ALA A 91 7.38 52.17 64.50
N GLU A 92 7.12 51.79 65.76
CA GLU A 92 5.79 51.71 66.37
C GLU A 92 5.12 53.08 66.36
N LEU A 93 3.83 53.15 65.98
CA LEU A 93 2.89 54.12 66.51
C LEU A 93 1.48 53.50 66.61
N GLU A 94 1.15 53.20 67.87
CA GLU A 94 -0.11 53.05 68.59
C GLU A 94 -1.48 53.00 67.85
N GLU A 95 -2.26 52.00 68.29
CA GLU A 95 -3.70 51.85 68.15
C GLU A 95 -4.50 53.04 68.70
N GLN A 96 -5.46 53.52 67.90
CA GLN A 96 -6.70 54.12 68.40
C GLN A 96 -7.90 53.58 67.60
N GLU A 97 -8.64 52.64 68.20
CA GLU A 97 -10.07 52.40 67.95
C GLU A 97 -10.89 53.39 68.82
N PRO A 98 -12.19 53.70 68.57
CA PRO A 98 -13.17 53.14 67.60
C PRO A 98 -13.86 54.26 66.75
N VAL A 99 -14.75 54.03 65.77
CA VAL A 99 -16.19 53.70 65.91
C VAL A 99 -16.78 53.29 64.54
N SER A 100 -17.54 52.20 64.59
CA SER A 100 -18.43 51.60 63.59
C SER A 100 -19.53 52.53 63.04
N ASN A 101 -19.73 52.54 61.71
CA ASN A 101 -21.01 52.26 61.06
C ASN A 101 -20.96 52.55 59.55
N VAL A 102 -20.79 51.51 58.71
CA VAL A 102 -21.66 51.28 57.55
C VAL A 102 -21.85 49.77 57.39
N SER A 103 -23.12 49.37 57.39
CA SER A 103 -23.66 48.03 57.40
C SER A 103 -23.38 47.20 56.13
N GLY A 104 -22.93 45.96 56.35
CA GLY A 104 -23.20 44.82 55.47
C GLY A 104 -22.04 44.37 54.58
N ILE A 105 -21.15 43.54 55.12
CA ILE A 105 -20.55 42.31 54.52
C ILE A 105 -19.52 41.77 55.54
N SER A 106 -19.71 40.54 56.02
CA SER A 106 -18.75 39.81 56.85
C SER A 106 -17.62 39.26 55.96
N PHE A 107 -16.37 39.52 56.34
CA PHE A 107 -15.18 38.94 55.72
C PHE A 107 -14.64 37.81 56.60
N GLY A 108 -14.86 36.57 56.20
CA GLY A 108 -14.15 35.42 56.74
C GLY A 108 -12.87 35.20 55.95
N ALA A 109 -11.71 35.36 56.60
CA ALA A 109 -10.43 34.89 56.09
C ALA A 109 -10.45 33.36 56.01
N ALA A 110 -10.08 32.79 54.86
CA ALA A 110 -9.93 31.35 54.70
C ALA A 110 -8.52 31.05 54.16
N GLY A 111 -7.72 30.37 54.97
CA GLY A 111 -6.44 29.80 54.55
C GLY A 111 -6.61 28.54 53.71
N GLY A 112 -5.65 28.31 52.81
CA GLY A 112 -5.19 27.01 52.30
C GLY A 112 -6.13 26.17 51.43
N GLU A 113 -7.30 25.78 51.94
CA GLU A 113 -8.18 24.78 51.30
C GLU A 113 -9.48 25.36 50.72
N ASN A 114 -9.65 26.70 50.79
CA ASN A 114 -10.84 27.40 50.31
C ASN A 114 -10.51 28.50 49.29
N ALA A 115 -9.40 28.33 48.54
CA ALA A 115 -9.01 29.25 47.49
C ALA A 115 -10.02 29.18 46.32
N ALA A 116 -10.58 30.34 45.93
CA ALA A 116 -11.52 30.43 44.82
C ALA A 116 -10.93 29.91 43.49
N ILE A 117 -9.61 30.03 43.30
CA ILE A 117 -8.83 29.46 42.21
C ILE A 117 -7.53 28.89 42.79
N SER A 118 -7.09 27.71 42.36
CA SER A 118 -5.81 27.15 42.80
C SER A 118 -4.62 27.86 42.12
N SER A 119 -3.43 27.82 42.75
CA SER A 119 -2.23 28.32 42.07
C SER A 119 -1.97 27.57 40.77
N GLY A 120 -1.51 28.29 39.74
CA GLY A 120 -1.30 27.71 38.41
C GLY A 120 -1.03 28.76 37.34
N VAL A 121 -0.94 28.31 36.08
CA VAL A 121 -0.73 29.18 34.92
C VAL A 121 -2.02 29.25 34.12
N TYR A 122 -2.44 30.46 33.78
CA TYR A 122 -3.76 30.73 33.20
C TYR A 122 -3.66 31.74 32.05
N THR A 123 -4.59 31.64 31.11
CA THR A 123 -5.10 32.81 30.39
C THR A 123 -6.37 33.28 31.09
N ILE A 124 -6.59 34.59 31.14
CA ILE A 124 -7.69 35.20 31.89
C ILE A 124 -8.62 35.91 30.92
N SER A 125 -9.73 35.29 30.56
CA SER A 125 -10.69 35.82 29.57
C SER A 125 -11.69 36.77 30.20
N SER A 126 -12.10 37.80 29.47
CA SER A 126 -13.22 38.65 29.86
C SER A 126 -14.57 37.91 29.70
N ALA A 127 -15.51 38.13 30.61
CA ALA A 127 -16.87 37.64 30.44
C ALA A 127 -17.69 38.45 29.40
N VAL A 128 -17.20 39.62 28.98
CA VAL A 128 -17.81 40.40 27.90
C VAL A 128 -17.56 39.74 26.54
N SER A 129 -16.37 39.17 26.34
CA SER A 129 -16.00 38.39 25.15
C SER A 129 -14.91 37.38 25.54
N THR A 130 -15.25 36.09 25.52
CA THR A 130 -14.35 35.03 26.00
C THR A 130 -13.11 34.81 25.13
N GLY A 131 -13.11 35.31 23.89
CA GLY A 131 -11.95 35.33 23.00
C GLY A 131 -10.93 36.45 23.29
N GLN A 132 -11.29 37.40 24.15
CA GLN A 132 -10.42 38.50 24.59
C GLN A 132 -9.84 38.17 25.98
N VAL A 133 -8.51 38.25 26.12
CA VAL A 133 -7.77 37.86 27.32
C VAL A 133 -6.93 39.01 27.86
N LEU A 134 -6.62 38.95 29.16
CA LEU A 134 -5.74 39.88 29.86
C LEU A 134 -4.33 39.87 29.24
N ASP A 135 -3.87 41.00 28.75
CA ASP A 135 -2.70 41.16 27.89
C ASP A 135 -1.83 42.32 28.38
N VAL A 136 -0.51 42.14 28.38
CA VAL A 136 0.44 43.25 28.55
C VAL A 136 0.69 43.89 27.18
N ASN A 137 0.38 45.18 27.06
CA ASN A 137 0.44 45.87 25.77
C ASN A 137 1.79 45.69 25.07
N ALA A 138 1.72 45.24 23.81
CA ALA A 138 2.86 44.94 22.94
C ALA A 138 3.89 43.94 23.53
N GLY A 139 3.50 43.16 24.55
CA GLY A 139 4.42 42.27 25.27
C GLY A 139 5.58 42.99 25.94
N ALA A 140 5.38 44.26 26.30
CA ALA A 140 6.39 45.07 26.95
C ALA A 140 6.88 44.43 28.26
N THR A 141 8.14 44.67 28.62
CA THR A 141 8.77 44.10 29.82
C THR A 141 9.25 45.15 30.81
N TYR A 142 8.89 46.44 30.62
CA TYR A 142 9.23 47.53 31.54
C TYR A 142 8.11 47.80 32.57
N ASN A 143 8.47 48.43 33.70
CA ASN A 143 7.54 48.82 34.75
C ASN A 143 6.56 49.90 34.28
N GLY A 144 5.29 49.77 34.64
CA GLY A 144 4.23 50.67 34.22
C GLY A 144 3.71 50.39 32.81
N ALA A 145 4.13 49.30 32.16
CA ALA A 145 3.51 48.91 30.89
C ALA A 145 2.03 48.58 31.12
N ASN A 146 1.20 49.03 30.19
CA ASN A 146 -0.25 48.96 30.32
C ASN A 146 -0.77 47.52 30.26
N VAL A 147 -1.77 47.21 31.06
CA VAL A 147 -2.54 45.97 30.94
C VAL A 147 -3.86 46.28 30.22
N GLN A 148 -4.16 45.48 29.20
CA GLN A 148 -5.29 45.63 28.30
C GLN A 148 -5.99 44.29 28.11
N ILE A 149 -7.07 44.27 27.32
CA ILE A 149 -7.51 43.04 26.66
C ILE A 149 -6.99 42.98 25.23
N TYR A 150 -6.74 41.76 24.74
CA TYR A 150 -6.43 41.50 23.35
C TYR A 150 -6.96 40.12 22.94
N GLU A 151 -7.18 39.90 21.65
CA GLU A 151 -7.52 38.59 21.12
C GLU A 151 -6.46 37.54 21.52
N ASN A 152 -6.91 36.39 22.00
CA ASN A 152 -6.00 35.33 22.45
C ASN A 152 -5.08 34.88 21.30
N ASN A 153 -3.78 35.04 21.48
CA ASN A 153 -2.73 34.78 20.50
C ASN A 153 -1.59 33.91 21.05
N ASP A 154 -1.79 33.30 22.23
CA ASP A 154 -0.83 32.43 22.93
C ASP A 154 0.54 33.08 23.25
N SER A 155 0.67 34.40 23.12
CA SER A 155 1.92 35.09 23.50
C SER A 155 2.12 35.09 25.01
N GLY A 156 3.38 35.16 25.45
CA GLY A 156 3.69 35.24 26.88
C GLY A 156 3.13 36.50 27.57
N ALA A 157 2.75 37.53 26.81
CA ALA A 157 2.07 38.72 27.28
C ALA A 157 0.65 38.43 27.84
N GLN A 158 0.06 37.30 27.46
CA GLN A 158 -1.32 36.91 27.81
C GLN A 158 -1.40 35.81 28.87
N ILE A 159 -0.25 35.28 29.27
CA ILE A 159 -0.15 34.12 30.16
C ILE A 159 0.28 34.62 31.55
N TRP A 160 -0.51 34.25 32.55
CA TRP A 160 -0.35 34.72 33.92
C TRP A 160 -0.19 33.52 34.86
N ARG A 161 0.91 33.50 35.63
CA ARG A 161 1.00 32.65 36.82
C ARG A 161 0.22 33.33 37.94
N VAL A 162 -0.75 32.62 38.48
CA VAL A 162 -1.61 33.06 39.56
C VAL A 162 -1.19 32.28 40.80
N ASP A 163 -0.70 32.98 41.82
CA ASP A 163 -0.23 32.40 43.07
C ASP A 163 -1.12 32.91 44.22
N VAL A 164 -1.69 31.99 45.02
CA VAL A 164 -2.36 32.34 46.28
C VAL A 164 -1.37 32.21 47.44
N GLY A 165 -1.14 33.31 48.16
CA GLY A 165 -0.29 33.34 49.34
C GLY A 165 -0.95 32.74 50.57
N SER A 166 -0.16 32.45 51.61
CA SER A 166 -0.68 32.03 52.92
C SER A 166 -1.53 33.11 53.60
N ASP A 167 -1.36 34.37 53.17
CA ASP A 167 -2.17 35.53 53.55
C ASP A 167 -3.55 35.57 52.87
N GLY A 168 -3.83 34.64 51.95
CA GLY A 168 -5.09 34.55 51.20
C GLY A 168 -5.18 35.52 50.01
N TYR A 169 -4.14 36.32 49.76
CA TYR A 169 -4.09 37.22 48.60
C TYR A 169 -3.52 36.51 47.37
N TYR A 170 -4.02 36.91 46.21
CA TYR A 170 -3.55 36.46 44.91
C TYR A 170 -2.53 37.44 44.34
N THR A 171 -1.49 36.90 43.72
CA THR A 171 -0.53 37.64 42.90
C THR A 171 -0.61 37.10 41.48
N PHE A 172 -0.71 37.99 40.49
CA PHE A 172 -0.76 37.65 39.07
C PHE A 172 0.57 38.06 38.44
N THR A 173 1.40 37.09 38.07
CA THR A 173 2.70 37.33 37.45
C THR A 173 2.63 37.03 35.96
N ASN A 174 2.93 38.00 35.11
CA ASN A 174 3.02 37.76 33.67
C ASN A 174 4.22 36.85 33.35
N ILE A 175 4.02 35.83 32.53
CA ILE A 175 5.06 34.83 32.22
C ILE A 175 6.21 35.40 31.38
N GLN A 176 5.94 36.35 30.49
CA GLN A 176 6.98 36.92 29.62
C GLN A 176 7.88 37.91 30.36
N SER A 177 7.31 38.79 31.18
CA SER A 177 8.06 39.85 31.87
C SER A 177 8.52 39.48 33.28
N ASN A 178 7.93 38.45 33.90
CA ASN A 178 8.02 38.14 35.33
C ASN A 178 7.57 39.27 36.28
N LYS A 179 6.85 40.27 35.76
CA LYS A 179 6.27 41.37 36.55
C LYS A 179 4.84 41.06 36.98
N VAL A 180 4.36 41.77 38.00
CA VAL A 180 3.07 41.50 38.63
C VAL A 180 2.02 42.54 38.26
N LEU A 181 0.76 42.12 38.23
CA LEU A 181 -0.41 42.97 38.02
C LEU A 181 -0.53 43.99 39.17
N ASP A 182 -0.50 45.28 38.83
CA ASP A 182 -0.29 46.39 39.74
C ASP A 182 -1.30 47.51 39.47
N VAL A 183 -1.88 48.08 40.53
CA VAL A 183 -2.70 49.30 40.44
C VAL A 183 -1.76 50.50 40.44
N ASN A 184 -1.83 51.32 39.39
CA ASN A 184 -0.92 52.45 39.21
C ASN A 184 -0.86 53.38 40.45
N ALA A 185 0.36 53.68 40.89
CA ALA A 185 0.68 54.48 42.09
C ALA A 185 0.04 53.98 43.40
N GLY A 186 -0.55 52.78 43.43
CA GLY A 186 -1.19 52.22 44.62
C GLY A 186 -2.43 52.98 45.09
N GLN A 187 -3.18 53.62 44.20
CA GLN A 187 -4.33 54.45 44.55
C GLN A 187 -5.67 53.81 44.15
N ALA A 188 -6.66 53.79 45.05
CA ALA A 188 -7.97 53.20 44.79
C ALA A 188 -9.02 54.27 44.42
N PHE A 189 -9.23 54.51 43.12
CA PHE A 189 -10.30 55.36 42.60
C PHE A 189 -10.80 54.84 41.24
N ASN A 190 -12.00 55.26 40.84
CA ASN A 190 -12.63 54.83 39.60
C ASN A 190 -11.77 55.18 38.38
N GLY A 191 -11.47 54.18 37.57
CA GLY A 191 -10.70 54.34 36.34
C GLY A 191 -9.20 54.44 36.54
N ASN A 192 -8.67 54.20 37.75
CA ASN A 192 -7.22 54.13 37.90
C ASN A 192 -6.67 52.94 37.10
N ASN A 193 -5.55 53.16 36.44
CA ASN A 193 -4.97 52.24 35.50
C ASN A 193 -4.44 50.97 36.18
N VAL A 194 -4.57 49.83 35.50
CA VAL A 194 -3.87 48.61 35.87
C VAL A 194 -2.71 48.39 34.91
N GLN A 195 -1.55 48.15 35.49
CA GLN A 195 -0.27 48.04 34.80
C GLN A 195 0.45 46.77 35.27
N GLN A 196 1.62 46.48 34.68
CA GLN A 196 2.58 45.58 35.31
C GLN A 196 3.68 46.36 36.03
N TYR A 197 4.19 45.83 37.12
CA TYR A 197 5.32 46.41 37.85
C TYR A 197 6.18 45.33 38.50
N ASP A 198 7.43 45.64 38.82
CA ASP A 198 8.26 44.76 39.65
C ASP A 198 7.57 44.45 40.98
N SER A 199 7.70 43.21 41.44
CA SER A 199 7.12 42.82 42.71
C SER A 199 7.74 43.61 43.86
N ASN A 200 6.92 44.34 44.60
CA ASN A 200 7.32 45.21 45.72
C ASN A 200 6.52 44.92 47.00
N ASN A 201 5.73 43.84 47.01
CA ASN A 201 4.91 43.37 48.14
C ASN A 201 3.88 44.37 48.68
N THR A 202 3.58 45.46 47.96
CA THR A 202 2.55 46.40 48.38
C THR A 202 1.13 45.86 48.11
N LYS A 203 0.13 46.43 48.79
CA LYS A 203 -1.29 46.12 48.53
C LYS A 203 -1.73 46.43 47.10
N ALA A 204 -0.98 47.26 46.35
CA ALA A 204 -1.27 47.56 44.95
C ALA A 204 -1.14 46.34 44.02
N GLN A 205 -0.41 45.30 44.46
CA GLN A 205 -0.10 44.09 43.70
C GLN A 205 -0.80 42.84 44.23
N LYS A 206 -1.69 43.03 45.20
CA LYS A 206 -2.41 41.97 45.91
C LYS A 206 -3.89 42.07 45.57
N TRP A 207 -4.48 40.91 45.32
CA TRP A 207 -5.83 40.80 44.80
C TRP A 207 -6.63 39.74 45.56
N ILE A 208 -7.95 39.87 45.58
CA ILE A 208 -8.87 38.90 46.17
C ILE A 208 -9.76 38.38 45.05
N ILE A 209 -9.76 37.07 44.80
CA ILE A 209 -10.63 36.45 43.81
C ILE A 209 -11.90 35.96 44.50
N LYS A 210 -13.06 36.37 43.99
CA LYS A 210 -14.38 35.92 44.45
C LYS A 210 -15.14 35.26 43.32
N LYS A 211 -15.64 34.05 43.56
CA LYS A 211 -16.55 33.36 42.65
C LYS A 211 -17.90 34.09 42.60
N MET A 212 -18.40 34.30 41.40
CA MET A 212 -19.69 34.95 41.12
C MET A 212 -20.61 34.00 40.34
N ASP A 213 -21.85 34.40 40.10
CA ASP A 213 -22.80 33.63 39.28
C ASP A 213 -22.28 33.40 37.85
N VAL A 214 -21.55 34.38 37.32
CA VAL A 214 -20.82 34.30 36.05
C VAL A 214 -19.35 34.63 36.31
N GLY A 215 -18.48 33.64 36.14
CA GLY A 215 -17.03 33.79 36.28
C GLY A 215 -16.60 34.24 37.69
N TYR A 216 -15.51 35.01 37.73
CA TYR A 216 -14.88 35.49 38.94
C TYR A 216 -14.74 37.02 38.92
N MET A 217 -14.86 37.62 40.09
CA MET A 217 -14.54 39.03 40.31
C MET A 217 -13.16 39.11 40.98
N ILE A 218 -12.31 40.04 40.53
CA ILE A 218 -10.94 40.23 41.04
C ILE A 218 -10.90 41.58 41.75
N ALA A 219 -10.96 41.59 43.09
CA ALA A 219 -10.99 42.79 43.91
C ALA A 219 -9.57 43.22 44.32
N SER A 220 -9.32 44.53 44.38
CA SER A 220 -8.03 45.07 44.82
C SER A 220 -7.88 44.98 46.35
N ALA A 221 -6.69 44.60 46.84
CA ALA A 221 -6.40 44.63 48.28
C ALA A 221 -6.21 46.06 48.84
N LEU A 222 -6.06 47.08 47.99
CA LEU A 222 -6.05 48.49 48.42
C LEU A 222 -7.41 48.89 49.01
N ASN A 223 -8.49 48.47 48.37
CA ASN A 223 -9.87 48.64 48.81
C ASN A 223 -10.77 47.67 48.04
N GLY A 224 -11.38 46.70 48.75
CA GLY A 224 -12.19 45.64 48.15
C GLY A 224 -13.46 46.09 47.43
N SER A 225 -13.81 47.38 47.51
CA SER A 225 -14.91 47.98 46.72
C SER A 225 -14.52 48.22 45.26
N TYR A 226 -13.23 48.25 44.94
CA TYR A 226 -12.71 48.44 43.58
C TYR A 226 -12.18 47.13 43.01
N VAL A 227 -12.60 46.83 41.78
CA VAL A 227 -12.37 45.52 41.13
C VAL A 227 -11.81 45.72 39.73
N LEU A 228 -11.11 44.69 39.23
CA LEU A 228 -10.58 44.66 37.87
C LEU A 228 -11.72 44.76 36.85
N ASP A 229 -11.65 45.78 36.01
CA ASP A 229 -12.73 46.25 35.16
C ASP A 229 -12.22 46.48 33.73
N LEU A 230 -12.95 45.95 32.76
CA LEU A 230 -12.75 46.29 31.35
C LEU A 230 -13.39 47.65 31.08
N ALA A 231 -12.56 48.66 30.79
CA ALA A 231 -13.01 50.03 30.64
C ALA A 231 -14.13 50.17 29.59
N GLY A 232 -15.28 50.68 30.03
CA GLY A 232 -16.46 50.89 29.19
C GLY A 232 -17.10 49.60 28.66
N ALA A 233 -16.75 48.43 29.21
CA ALA A 233 -17.15 47.12 28.70
C ALA A 233 -16.81 46.91 27.21
N ASN A 234 -15.75 47.55 26.72
CA ASN A 234 -15.39 47.57 25.30
C ASN A 234 -14.52 46.34 24.95
N PRO A 235 -15.01 45.33 24.21
CA PRO A 235 -14.26 44.09 23.95
C PRO A 235 -13.30 44.20 22.75
N GLN A 236 -12.81 45.40 22.44
CA GLN A 236 -11.91 45.64 21.30
C GLN A 236 -10.45 45.46 21.72
N ASN A 237 -9.62 44.96 20.82
CA ASN A 237 -8.17 44.82 21.03
C ASN A 237 -7.56 46.14 21.53
N GLY A 238 -6.80 46.07 22.62
CA GLY A 238 -6.16 47.23 23.24
C GLY A 238 -7.03 48.02 24.21
N SER A 239 -8.27 47.58 24.46
CA SER A 239 -9.13 48.24 25.45
C SER A 239 -8.54 48.10 26.85
N ASN A 240 -8.58 49.20 27.60
CA ASN A 240 -7.85 49.34 28.84
C ASN A 240 -8.42 48.47 29.98
N ILE A 241 -7.54 47.97 30.84
CA ILE A 241 -7.92 47.43 32.14
C ILE A 241 -7.67 48.48 33.22
N GLN A 242 -8.68 48.66 34.05
CA GLN A 242 -8.67 49.61 35.14
C GLN A 242 -9.20 48.94 36.41
N ILE A 243 -9.10 49.65 37.53
CA ILE A 243 -9.96 49.37 38.68
C ILE A 243 -11.17 50.30 38.68
N TYR A 244 -12.34 49.74 38.99
CA TYR A 244 -13.58 50.51 39.09
C TYR A 244 -14.41 49.97 40.25
N GLN A 245 -15.24 50.84 40.84
CA GLN A 245 -16.15 50.42 41.91
C GLN A 245 -17.05 49.27 41.43
N SER A 246 -17.21 48.25 42.27
CA SER A 246 -18.00 47.07 41.94
C SER A 246 -19.43 47.47 41.59
N ASN A 247 -19.83 47.19 40.34
CA ASN A 247 -21.13 47.53 39.77
C ASN A 247 -21.89 46.30 39.23
N ASN A 248 -21.34 45.10 39.44
CA ASN A 248 -21.92 43.81 39.05
C ASN A 248 -22.15 43.58 37.56
N THR A 249 -21.50 44.34 36.68
CA THR A 249 -21.56 44.11 35.23
C THR A 249 -20.58 43.02 34.77
N ASN A 250 -20.79 42.49 33.55
CA ASN A 250 -19.86 41.52 32.93
C ASN A 250 -18.46 42.11 32.65
N ALA A 251 -18.31 43.44 32.61
CA ALA A 251 -17.01 44.10 32.47
C ALA A 251 -16.08 43.81 33.66
N GLN A 252 -16.65 43.39 34.80
CA GLN A 252 -15.95 43.07 36.04
C GLN A 252 -15.93 41.56 36.35
N ARG A 253 -16.08 40.73 35.31
CA ARG A 253 -16.12 39.27 35.42
C ARG A 253 -15.10 38.64 34.49
N TRP A 254 -14.40 37.64 35.02
CA TRP A 254 -13.25 37.01 34.38
C TRP A 254 -13.32 35.49 34.47
N PHE A 255 -12.85 34.78 33.45
CA PHE A 255 -12.70 33.33 33.45
C PHE A 255 -11.23 32.94 33.48
N PHE A 256 -10.87 32.02 34.37
CA PHE A 256 -9.51 31.47 34.49
C PHE A 256 -9.43 30.18 33.68
N ASN A 257 -8.80 30.25 32.52
CA ASN A 257 -8.57 29.09 31.67
C ASN A 257 -7.17 28.57 31.94
N LYS A 258 -7.03 27.35 32.47
CA LYS A 258 -5.71 26.77 32.75
C LYS A 258 -4.93 26.70 31.44
N TYR A 259 -3.77 27.32 31.41
CA TYR A 259 -2.93 27.33 30.22
C TYR A 259 -2.24 25.98 30.08
N ILE A 260 -2.45 25.34 28.92
CA ILE A 260 -1.78 24.11 28.52
C ILE A 260 -1.00 24.46 27.25
N THR A 261 0.30 24.25 27.28
CA THR A 261 1.15 24.51 26.11
C THR A 261 0.74 23.60 24.93
N LYS A 262 1.04 24.03 23.71
CA LYS A 262 0.89 23.18 22.51
C LYS A 262 1.61 21.84 22.69
N GLU A 263 2.80 21.85 23.28
CA GLU A 263 3.55 20.62 23.57
C GLU A 263 2.82 19.69 24.54
N GLN A 264 2.31 20.20 25.67
CA GLN A 264 1.54 19.38 26.62
C GLN A 264 0.25 18.82 25.98
N THR A 265 -0.41 19.62 25.13
CA THR A 265 -1.58 19.17 24.37
C THR A 265 -1.21 18.01 23.44
N MET A 266 -0.10 18.13 22.71
CA MET A 266 0.39 17.08 21.84
C MET A 266 0.83 15.83 22.60
N ASP A 267 1.48 15.97 23.76
CA ASP A 267 1.90 14.83 24.60
C ASP A 267 0.67 14.04 25.10
N ALA A 268 -0.37 14.75 25.55
CA ALA A 268 -1.63 14.12 25.95
C ALA A 268 -2.32 13.42 24.77
N MET A 269 -2.36 14.05 23.59
CA MET A 269 -2.94 13.44 22.39
C MET A 269 -2.14 12.22 21.92
N ALA A 270 -0.80 12.28 21.94
CA ALA A 270 0.06 11.16 21.60
C ALA A 270 -0.20 9.95 22.51
N ALA A 271 -0.26 10.18 23.83
CA ALA A 271 -0.53 9.13 24.81
C ALA A 271 -1.92 8.51 24.62
N LEU A 272 -2.94 9.34 24.39
CA LEU A 272 -4.32 8.89 24.18
C LEU A 272 -4.48 8.03 22.92
N ASN A 273 -3.73 8.33 21.85
CA ASN A 273 -3.92 7.72 20.54
C ASN A 273 -2.89 6.63 20.20
N LYS A 274 -1.92 6.34 21.07
CA LYS A 274 -0.79 5.42 20.83
C LYS A 274 -1.16 4.03 20.32
N ASN A 275 -2.32 3.51 20.71
CA ASN A 275 -2.75 2.15 20.36
C ASN A 275 -3.70 2.08 19.16
N LEU A 276 -3.98 3.21 18.50
CA LEU A 276 -4.91 3.24 17.36
C LEU A 276 -4.34 2.54 16.12
N VAL A 277 -3.03 2.63 15.91
CA VAL A 277 -2.33 1.98 14.80
C VAL A 277 -1.15 1.23 15.39
N ALA A 278 -1.06 -0.07 15.12
CA ALA A 278 0.07 -0.86 15.57
C ALA A 278 1.36 -0.47 14.82
N ASN A 279 2.51 -0.75 15.44
CA ASN A 279 3.78 -0.66 14.71
C ASN A 279 3.78 -1.64 13.53
N GLY A 280 4.33 -1.21 12.38
CA GLY A 280 4.37 -2.03 11.18
C GLY A 280 4.52 -1.21 9.91
N GLN A 281 4.45 -1.87 8.76
CA GLN A 281 4.57 -1.25 7.45
C GLN A 281 3.20 -0.96 6.85
N TYR A 282 3.01 0.23 6.30
CA TYR A 282 1.73 0.72 5.81
C TYR A 282 1.87 1.49 4.49
N TYR A 283 0.85 1.38 3.66
CA TYR A 283 0.48 2.40 2.69
C TYR A 283 -0.39 3.45 3.40
N ILE A 284 0.02 4.71 3.32
CA ILE A 284 -0.73 5.84 3.87
C ILE A 284 -1.55 6.43 2.73
N VAL A 285 -2.82 6.05 2.66
CA VAL A 285 -3.73 6.36 1.55
C VAL A 285 -4.51 7.63 1.88
N ASN A 286 -4.49 8.62 1.01
CA ASN A 286 -5.35 9.78 1.14
C ASN A 286 -6.80 9.42 0.79
N SER A 287 -7.75 9.74 1.67
CA SER A 287 -9.15 9.33 1.52
C SER A 287 -9.91 10.09 0.43
N GLN A 288 -9.40 11.25 -0.03
CA GLN A 288 -10.00 11.99 -1.14
C GLN A 288 -9.57 11.46 -2.51
N THR A 289 -8.28 11.17 -2.66
CA THR A 289 -7.69 10.82 -3.97
C THR A 289 -7.49 9.33 -4.18
N GLY A 290 -7.48 8.53 -3.10
CA GLY A 290 -7.10 7.12 -3.14
C GLY A 290 -5.60 6.87 -3.43
N LYS A 291 -4.80 7.94 -3.58
CA LYS A 291 -3.36 7.88 -3.78
C LYS A 291 -2.62 7.67 -2.47
N VAL A 292 -1.39 7.20 -2.54
CA VAL A 292 -0.55 6.90 -1.38
C VAL A 292 0.58 7.91 -1.24
N LEU A 293 0.98 8.16 0.01
CA LEU A 293 2.17 8.92 0.35
C LEU A 293 3.41 8.26 -0.27
N SER A 294 4.10 8.98 -1.15
CA SER A 294 5.27 8.49 -1.90
C SER A 294 6.44 9.44 -1.75
N VAL A 295 7.66 8.91 -1.87
CA VAL A 295 8.85 9.73 -2.04
C VAL A 295 9.09 9.90 -3.54
N GLU A 296 9.09 11.15 -4.00
CA GLU A 296 9.17 11.50 -5.41
C GLU A 296 10.40 10.84 -6.07
N GLY A 297 10.15 10.16 -7.19
CA GLY A 297 11.20 9.50 -7.98
C GLY A 297 11.96 8.40 -7.24
N GLN A 298 11.40 7.87 -6.14
CA GLN A 298 12.05 6.89 -5.25
C GLN A 298 13.41 7.39 -4.73
N SER A 299 13.55 8.71 -4.59
CA SER A 299 14.79 9.34 -4.17
C SER A 299 15.23 8.83 -2.80
N VAL A 300 16.55 8.68 -2.62
CA VAL A 300 17.16 8.35 -1.32
C VAL A 300 17.83 9.57 -0.68
N ASN A 301 17.67 10.76 -1.25
CA ASN A 301 18.32 11.97 -0.74
C ASN A 301 17.47 12.66 0.34
N ASN A 302 18.12 13.40 1.25
CA ASN A 302 17.43 14.36 2.11
C ASN A 302 16.74 15.43 1.25
N LEU A 303 15.67 16.02 1.78
CA LEU A 303 14.87 17.06 1.12
C LEU A 303 14.14 16.59 -0.15
N ALA A 304 14.17 15.28 -0.45
CA ALA A 304 13.33 14.77 -1.52
C ALA A 304 11.86 14.96 -1.12
N ASN A 305 11.08 15.44 -2.08
CA ASN A 305 9.68 15.73 -1.87
C ASN A 305 8.93 14.45 -1.49
N VAL A 306 7.96 14.60 -0.59
CA VAL A 306 6.97 13.57 -0.34
C VAL A 306 5.68 14.03 -1.00
N ASP A 307 5.12 13.21 -1.86
CA ASP A 307 3.97 13.54 -2.70
C ASP A 307 2.90 12.45 -2.65
N LEU A 308 1.90 12.55 -3.53
CA LEU A 308 0.85 11.55 -3.68
C LEU A 308 0.88 10.92 -5.07
N GLU A 309 1.10 9.62 -5.07
CA GLU A 309 1.15 8.82 -6.28
C GLU A 309 0.12 7.70 -6.25
N LYS A 310 -0.23 7.19 -7.43
CA LYS A 310 -0.99 5.93 -7.51
C LYS A 310 -0.17 4.83 -6.84
N ASN A 311 -0.85 3.92 -6.13
CA ASN A 311 -0.17 2.86 -5.39
C ASN A 311 0.36 1.78 -6.35
N TYR A 312 1.65 1.88 -6.67
CA TYR A 312 2.43 0.88 -7.40
C TYR A 312 3.11 -0.12 -6.48
N GLN A 313 2.92 0.03 -5.17
CA GLN A 313 3.46 -0.84 -4.14
C GLN A 313 5.00 -0.85 -4.15
N ALA A 314 5.60 0.27 -4.57
CA ALA A 314 7.03 0.48 -4.52
C ALA A 314 7.49 0.68 -3.08
N SER A 315 8.75 0.35 -2.76
CA SER A 315 9.31 0.58 -1.42
C SER A 315 9.31 2.06 -1.02
N SER A 316 9.33 2.98 -1.99
CA SER A 316 9.15 4.42 -1.76
C SER A 316 7.74 4.83 -1.32
N GLN A 317 6.76 3.94 -1.44
CA GLN A 317 5.35 4.15 -1.06
C GLN A 317 4.97 3.42 0.24
N VAL A 318 5.93 2.70 0.83
CA VAL A 318 5.73 1.96 2.08
C VAL A 318 6.41 2.71 3.23
N TRP A 319 5.66 2.91 4.31
CA TRP A 319 6.11 3.62 5.49
C TRP A 319 6.02 2.71 6.71
N GLU A 320 7.14 2.53 7.41
CA GLU A 320 7.17 1.94 8.74
C GLU A 320 6.67 2.95 9.76
N VAL A 321 5.60 2.59 10.46
CA VAL A 321 5.02 3.31 11.59
C VAL A 321 5.64 2.76 12.87
N SER A 322 6.21 3.66 13.67
CA SER A 322 6.76 3.34 14.99
C SER A 322 6.35 4.40 16.02
N HIS A 323 6.08 3.97 17.25
CA HIS A 323 5.68 4.84 18.36
C HIS A 323 6.81 4.98 19.39
N ASP A 324 7.04 6.20 19.89
CA ASP A 324 7.93 6.43 21.03
C ASP A 324 7.25 6.19 22.39
N SER A 325 7.97 6.43 23.49
CA SER A 325 7.44 6.21 24.85
C SER A 325 6.20 7.06 25.15
N LYS A 326 6.15 8.30 24.64
CA LYS A 326 5.02 9.22 24.77
C LYS A 326 3.87 8.91 23.79
N GLY A 327 4.13 8.09 22.76
CA GLY A 327 3.15 7.70 21.75
C GLY A 327 3.21 8.52 20.46
N TYR A 328 4.24 9.35 20.27
CA TYR A 328 4.44 10.02 18.99
C TYR A 328 4.85 9.02 17.92
N VAL A 329 4.33 9.24 16.72
CA VAL A 329 4.58 8.42 15.54
C VAL A 329 5.75 8.99 14.74
N THR A 330 6.63 8.10 14.30
CA THR A 330 7.60 8.35 13.22
C THR A 330 7.21 7.49 12.03
N PHE A 331 7.13 8.11 10.84
CA PHE A 331 6.95 7.42 9.56
C PHE A 331 8.31 7.31 8.88
N LYS A 332 8.87 6.10 8.80
CA LYS A 332 10.13 5.84 8.09
C LYS A 332 9.84 5.20 6.74
N ASN A 333 10.28 5.83 5.66
CA ASN A 333 10.17 5.28 4.32
C ASN A 333 11.03 4.02 4.17
N ILE A 334 10.46 2.94 3.63
CA ILE A 334 11.18 1.67 3.46
C ILE A 334 12.24 1.77 2.36
N GLY A 335 11.96 2.48 1.26
CA GLY A 335 12.87 2.62 0.12
C GLY A 335 14.15 3.39 0.46
N SER A 336 14.05 4.46 1.24
CA SER A 336 15.19 5.34 1.56
C SER A 336 15.76 5.19 2.98
N GLY A 337 15.00 4.59 3.90
CA GLY A 337 15.33 4.55 5.34
C GLY A 337 15.22 5.89 6.06
N LYS A 338 14.75 6.96 5.39
CA LYS A 338 14.55 8.31 5.94
C LYS A 338 13.15 8.46 6.51
N VAL A 339 12.93 9.53 7.28
CA VAL A 339 11.65 9.78 7.95
C VAL A 339 10.91 10.96 7.32
N LEU A 340 9.59 10.94 7.43
CA LEU A 340 8.72 12.05 7.06
C LEU A 340 9.02 13.26 7.93
N ASP A 341 9.28 14.39 7.30
CA ASP A 341 9.84 15.60 7.91
C ASP A 341 9.08 16.83 7.41
N LEU A 342 8.71 17.71 8.34
CA LEU A 342 8.16 19.02 8.00
C LEU A 342 9.30 20.00 7.71
N GLU A 343 9.34 20.51 6.47
CA GLU A 343 10.40 21.40 6.01
C GLU A 343 10.63 22.57 6.97
N ALA A 344 11.88 22.70 7.44
CA ALA A 344 12.33 23.74 8.37
C ALA A 344 11.51 23.85 9.67
N ALA A 345 10.78 22.79 10.06
CA ALA A 345 9.82 22.82 11.17
C ALA A 345 8.75 23.92 11.03
N ASN A 346 8.43 24.33 9.80
CA ASN A 346 7.54 25.46 9.53
C ASN A 346 6.06 25.03 9.57
N THR A 347 5.29 25.55 10.53
CA THR A 347 3.87 25.24 10.71
C THR A 347 2.92 26.17 9.93
N THR A 348 3.47 27.02 9.06
CA THR A 348 2.68 27.85 8.14
C THR A 348 1.92 26.95 7.17
N ILE A 349 0.65 27.26 6.92
CA ILE A 349 -0.18 26.53 5.95
C ILE A 349 0.49 26.57 4.57
N GLY A 350 0.60 25.41 3.93
CA GLY A 350 1.30 25.22 2.66
C GLY A 350 2.77 24.82 2.79
N SER A 351 3.32 24.72 4.00
CA SER A 351 4.70 24.24 4.19
C SER A 351 4.83 22.79 3.75
N ASN A 352 5.91 22.48 3.04
CA ASN A 352 6.08 21.21 2.35
C ASN A 352 6.41 20.05 3.31
N LEU A 353 6.00 18.84 2.91
CA LEU A 353 6.47 17.61 3.52
C LEU A 353 7.57 16.99 2.65
N GLN A 354 8.64 16.57 3.31
CA GLN A 354 9.82 15.99 2.67
C GLN A 354 10.28 14.77 3.45
N GLN A 355 11.26 14.05 2.92
CA GLN A 355 12.02 13.10 3.72
C GLN A 355 13.34 13.69 4.20
N TYR A 356 13.76 13.30 5.40
CA TYR A 356 15.05 13.67 5.95
C TYR A 356 15.63 12.55 6.82
N ALA A 357 16.95 12.56 7.01
CA ALA A 357 17.60 11.68 7.97
C ALA A 357 17.00 11.87 9.37
N SER A 358 16.79 10.78 10.10
CA SER A 358 16.21 10.89 11.44
C SER A 358 17.12 11.72 12.36
N ASN A 359 16.57 12.78 12.93
CA ASN A 359 17.27 13.73 13.81
C ASN A 359 16.56 13.91 15.17
N GLY A 360 15.44 13.20 15.39
CA GLY A 360 14.71 13.18 16.66
C GLY A 360 13.89 14.44 16.98
N THR A 361 13.89 15.45 16.09
CA THR A 361 13.16 16.70 16.28
C THR A 361 11.65 16.49 16.20
N ARG A 362 10.86 17.45 16.72
CA ARG A 362 9.40 17.43 16.62
C ARG A 362 8.89 17.58 15.18
N ALA A 363 9.71 18.07 14.25
CA ALA A 363 9.37 18.15 12.83
C ALA A 363 9.19 16.77 12.17
N GLN A 364 9.72 15.72 12.80
CA GLN A 364 9.65 14.33 12.32
C GLN A 364 8.67 13.48 13.12
N LYS A 365 7.89 14.11 14.00
CA LYS A 365 6.97 13.44 14.93
C LYS A 365 5.53 13.85 14.65
N TRP A 366 4.66 12.86 14.77
CA TRP A 366 3.25 12.97 14.39
C TRP A 366 2.35 12.34 15.44
N VAL A 367 1.09 12.73 15.46
CA VAL A 367 0.03 12.01 16.19
C VAL A 367 -1.02 11.56 15.19
N ILE A 368 -1.36 10.27 15.20
CA ILE A 368 -2.45 9.73 14.42
C ILE A 368 -3.71 9.80 15.27
N ARG A 369 -4.76 10.50 14.82
CA ARG A 369 -6.04 10.59 15.50
C ARG A 369 -7.13 9.96 14.65
N LYS A 370 -8.06 9.22 15.25
CA LYS A 370 -9.21 8.64 14.54
C LYS A 370 -10.30 9.69 14.30
N ASN A 371 -10.84 9.74 13.09
CA ASN A 371 -12.00 10.56 12.70
C ASN A 371 -12.92 9.70 11.81
N GLY A 372 -13.99 9.15 12.41
CA GLY A 372 -14.87 8.20 11.74
C GLY A 372 -14.14 6.92 11.32
N SER A 373 -14.22 6.57 10.03
CA SER A 373 -13.47 5.47 9.41
C SER A 373 -12.05 5.87 8.97
N ASN A 374 -11.70 7.15 9.07
CA ASN A 374 -10.42 7.69 8.64
C ASN A 374 -9.52 8.06 9.83
N TYR A 375 -8.29 8.43 9.51
CA TYR A 375 -7.31 9.00 10.41
C TYR A 375 -6.93 10.42 9.98
N GLU A 376 -6.47 11.20 10.94
CA GLU A 376 -5.82 12.49 10.75
C GLU A 376 -4.38 12.38 11.27
N ILE A 377 -3.42 12.94 10.52
CA ILE A 377 -2.01 12.90 10.89
C ILE A 377 -1.60 14.32 11.29
N ILE A 378 -1.47 14.55 12.59
CA ILE A 378 -1.30 15.87 13.21
C ILE A 378 0.19 16.09 13.50
N SER A 379 0.69 17.28 13.19
CA SER A 379 2.08 17.65 13.45
C SER A 379 2.35 17.76 14.95
N ALA A 380 3.45 17.20 15.44
CA ALA A 380 3.86 17.42 16.82
C ALA A 380 4.22 18.88 17.12
N LEU A 381 4.38 19.74 16.13
CA LEU A 381 4.72 21.15 16.34
C LEU A 381 3.50 22.02 16.65
N ASP A 382 2.31 21.65 16.19
CA ASP A 382 1.10 22.45 16.40
C ASP A 382 -0.17 21.56 16.30
N PRO A 383 -1.01 21.50 17.35
CA PRO A 383 -2.20 20.65 17.39
C PRO A 383 -3.28 21.02 16.37
N GLU A 384 -3.21 22.21 15.77
CA GLU A 384 -4.13 22.67 14.73
C GLU A 384 -3.61 22.41 13.30
N ARG A 385 -2.45 21.76 13.16
CA ARG A 385 -1.79 21.53 11.88
C ARG A 385 -1.74 20.04 11.57
N SER A 386 -2.16 19.69 10.37
CA SER A 386 -2.19 18.30 9.91
C SER A 386 -1.64 18.16 8.50
N ILE A 387 -1.24 16.93 8.15
CA ILE A 387 -0.87 16.61 6.77
C ILE A 387 -2.14 16.63 5.92
N THR A 388 -2.09 17.42 4.86
CA THR A 388 -3.18 17.58 3.89
C THR A 388 -2.66 17.39 2.47
N GLN A 389 -3.54 16.87 1.61
CA GLN A 389 -3.31 16.79 0.18
C GLN A 389 -3.55 18.15 -0.48
N SER A 390 -2.67 18.54 -1.41
CA SER A 390 -2.86 19.68 -2.31
C SER A 390 -2.33 19.31 -3.69
N ASP A 391 -3.23 19.23 -4.67
CA ASP A 391 -2.95 18.67 -6.01
C ASP A 391 -2.31 17.28 -5.94
N ASN A 392 -1.08 17.10 -6.42
CA ASN A 392 -0.34 15.85 -6.27
C ASN A 392 0.67 15.89 -5.12
N ASN A 393 0.72 16.97 -4.33
CA ASN A 393 1.67 17.14 -3.24
C ASN A 393 1.03 16.89 -1.86
N VAL A 394 1.86 16.71 -0.83
CA VAL A 394 1.45 16.80 0.57
C VAL A 394 2.11 17.96 1.29
N GLN A 395 1.33 18.64 2.13
CA GLN A 395 1.77 19.82 2.85
C GLN A 395 1.09 19.92 4.22
N ILE A 396 1.51 20.89 5.03
CA ILE A 396 0.80 21.24 6.26
C ILE A 396 -0.43 22.09 5.95
N GLY A 397 -1.58 21.66 6.46
CA GLY A 397 -2.86 22.37 6.39
C GLY A 397 -3.41 22.69 7.76
N LYS A 398 -4.44 23.54 7.78
CA LYS A 398 -5.31 23.71 8.95
C LYS A 398 -6.16 22.45 9.11
N LEU A 399 -6.34 21.99 10.34
CA LEU A 399 -7.16 20.82 10.63
C LEU A 399 -8.65 21.17 10.68
N HIS A 400 -9.45 20.52 9.83
CA HIS A 400 -10.89 20.64 9.75
C HIS A 400 -11.58 19.30 10.00
N ALA A 401 -12.73 19.34 10.67
CA ALA A 401 -13.46 18.12 11.01
C ALA A 401 -13.91 17.31 9.77
N THR A 402 -14.23 17.98 8.66
CA THR A 402 -14.94 17.39 7.51
C THR A 402 -14.14 17.35 6.20
N GLN A 403 -12.96 17.95 6.14
CA GLN A 403 -12.21 18.07 4.89
C GLN A 403 -11.46 16.78 4.55
N MET A 404 -11.82 16.15 3.42
CA MET A 404 -11.30 14.85 3.01
C MET A 404 -9.82 14.86 2.59
N ALA A 405 -9.29 16.02 2.17
CA ALA A 405 -7.87 16.19 1.85
C ALA A 405 -6.95 15.88 3.05
N GLU A 406 -7.46 16.00 4.28
CA GLU A 406 -6.75 15.80 5.54
C GLU A 406 -7.02 14.41 6.15
N LYS A 407 -7.77 13.56 5.45
CA LYS A 407 -8.20 12.25 5.94
C LYS A 407 -7.40 11.15 5.26
N TRP A 408 -7.01 10.17 6.05
CA TRP A 408 -6.07 9.13 5.66
C TRP A 408 -6.55 7.75 6.09
N ILE A 409 -6.18 6.73 5.32
CA ILE A 409 -6.35 5.32 5.66
C ILE A 409 -4.95 4.70 5.75
N LEU A 410 -4.64 4.07 6.88
CA LEU A 410 -3.40 3.32 7.04
C LEU A 410 -3.66 1.85 6.69
N LYS A 411 -3.37 1.48 5.44
CA LYS A 411 -3.53 0.12 4.93
C LYS A 411 -2.23 -0.64 5.16
N LYS A 412 -2.28 -1.73 5.92
CA LYS A 412 -1.10 -2.57 6.18
C LYS A 412 -0.47 -3.03 4.86
N ALA A 413 0.83 -2.85 4.72
CA ALA A 413 1.57 -3.26 3.55
C ALA A 413 1.85 -4.76 3.62
N GLU A 414 1.56 -5.46 2.52
CA GLU A 414 1.94 -6.85 2.33
C GLU A 414 3.21 -6.92 1.49
N ASP A 415 4.08 -7.87 1.80
CA ASP A 415 5.23 -8.19 0.98
C ASP A 415 4.81 -8.60 -0.43
N LEU A 416 5.46 -8.01 -1.45
CA LEU A 416 5.13 -8.21 -2.86
C LEU A 416 5.16 -9.69 -3.25
N ARG A 417 6.13 -10.45 -2.75
CA ARG A 417 6.32 -11.86 -3.10
C ARG A 417 5.21 -12.73 -2.52
N THR A 418 4.84 -12.48 -1.27
CA THR A 418 3.74 -13.16 -0.58
C THR A 418 2.42 -12.98 -1.33
N ARG A 419 2.15 -11.75 -1.75
CA ARG A 419 0.92 -11.38 -2.48
C ARG A 419 0.85 -11.99 -3.87
N LEU A 420 1.93 -11.89 -4.65
CA LEU A 420 2.01 -12.54 -5.96
C LEU A 420 1.87 -14.07 -5.83
N ASP A 421 2.48 -14.70 -4.82
CA ASP A 421 2.34 -16.15 -4.57
C ASP A 421 0.88 -16.54 -4.33
N ALA A 422 0.13 -15.73 -3.58
CA ALA A 422 -1.30 -15.95 -3.37
C ALA A 422 -2.11 -15.79 -4.67
N ILE A 423 -1.82 -14.77 -5.49
CA ILE A 423 -2.48 -14.56 -6.79
C ILE A 423 -2.16 -15.70 -7.75
N ALA A 424 -0.90 -16.10 -7.87
CA ALA A 424 -0.48 -17.21 -8.71
C ALA A 424 -1.16 -18.51 -8.28
N LYS A 425 -1.18 -18.80 -6.99
CA LYS A 425 -1.78 -20.04 -6.47
C LYS A 425 -3.28 -20.11 -6.74
N LYS A 426 -3.99 -18.98 -6.62
CA LYS A 426 -5.42 -18.87 -6.94
C LYS A 426 -5.70 -19.10 -8.42
N ASN A 427 -4.74 -18.83 -9.30
CA ASN A 427 -4.88 -18.96 -10.76
C ASN A 427 -4.10 -20.16 -11.33
N LEU A 428 -3.67 -21.10 -10.48
CA LEU A 428 -3.00 -22.31 -10.91
C LEU A 428 -3.91 -23.11 -11.85
N ASN A 429 -3.38 -23.55 -13.00
CA ASN A 429 -4.09 -24.34 -14.01
C ASN A 429 -5.35 -23.66 -14.58
N VAL A 430 -5.44 -22.32 -14.51
CA VAL A 430 -6.47 -21.57 -15.25
C VAL A 430 -6.33 -21.80 -16.76
N ILE A 431 -5.10 -22.00 -17.22
CA ILE A 431 -4.76 -22.59 -18.52
C ILE A 431 -3.89 -23.82 -18.24
N GLU A 432 -4.23 -24.94 -18.87
CA GLU A 432 -3.48 -26.20 -18.77
C GLU A 432 -2.09 -26.08 -19.41
N ASP A 433 -1.18 -26.96 -19.01
CA ASP A 433 0.12 -27.07 -19.66
C ASP A 433 -0.06 -27.54 -21.10
N GLY A 434 0.55 -26.83 -22.06
CA GLY A 434 0.29 -27.14 -23.46
C GLY A 434 0.84 -26.14 -24.46
N ALA A 435 0.70 -26.46 -25.74
CA ALA A 435 1.05 -25.56 -26.84
C ALA A 435 -0.19 -24.77 -27.28
N TYR A 436 -0.02 -23.45 -27.47
CA TYR A 436 -1.12 -22.52 -27.76
C TYR A 436 -0.72 -21.49 -28.81
N VAL A 437 -1.73 -20.98 -29.51
CA VAL A 437 -1.70 -19.68 -30.18
C VAL A 437 -2.37 -18.67 -29.26
N ILE A 438 -1.68 -17.58 -28.92
CA ILE A 438 -2.18 -16.54 -28.02
C ILE A 438 -2.74 -15.40 -28.87
N ARG A 439 -4.06 -15.24 -28.88
CA ARG A 439 -4.78 -14.31 -29.77
C ARG A 439 -5.17 -13.03 -29.04
N SER A 440 -5.14 -11.92 -29.76
CA SER A 440 -5.61 -10.62 -29.25
C SER A 440 -7.14 -10.59 -29.16
N ALA A 441 -7.68 -10.02 -28.08
CA ALA A 441 -9.12 -9.70 -27.99
C ALA A 441 -9.51 -8.45 -28.80
N LEU A 442 -8.55 -7.68 -29.35
CA LEU A 442 -8.83 -6.58 -30.27
C LEU A 442 -9.17 -7.11 -31.68
N ASN A 443 -8.50 -8.17 -32.11
CA ASN A 443 -8.71 -8.84 -33.40
C ASN A 443 -8.20 -10.29 -33.31
N GLU A 444 -9.09 -11.26 -33.46
CA GLU A 444 -8.76 -12.69 -33.30
C GLU A 444 -7.79 -13.24 -34.36
N ASN A 445 -7.65 -12.56 -35.50
CA ASN A 445 -6.67 -12.90 -36.52
C ASN A 445 -5.25 -12.43 -36.17
N MET A 446 -5.10 -11.53 -35.18
CA MET A 446 -3.82 -11.04 -34.70
C MET A 446 -3.37 -11.83 -33.47
N VAL A 447 -2.18 -12.42 -33.55
CA VAL A 447 -1.64 -13.33 -32.53
C VAL A 447 -0.27 -12.86 -32.07
N LEU A 448 0.15 -13.29 -30.88
CA LEU A 448 1.53 -13.10 -30.45
C LEU A 448 2.48 -13.78 -31.44
N ASP A 449 3.57 -13.11 -31.77
CA ASP A 449 4.54 -13.51 -32.77
C ASP A 449 5.95 -13.10 -32.35
N ILE A 450 6.93 -13.94 -32.64
CA ILE A 450 8.34 -13.55 -32.56
C ILE A 450 8.73 -12.83 -33.84
N ALA A 451 9.15 -11.57 -33.72
CA ALA A 451 9.46 -10.73 -34.87
C ALA A 451 10.45 -11.40 -35.84
N GLY A 452 10.01 -11.57 -37.10
CA GLY A 452 10.78 -12.21 -38.16
C GLY A 452 11.05 -13.69 -37.97
N GLY A 453 10.35 -14.37 -37.04
CA GLY A 453 10.63 -15.76 -36.66
C GLY A 453 12.04 -15.97 -36.09
N SER A 454 12.66 -14.89 -35.57
CA SER A 454 14.03 -14.92 -35.08
C SER A 454 14.20 -15.93 -33.95
N THR A 455 15.34 -16.61 -33.92
CA THR A 455 15.73 -17.46 -32.79
C THR A 455 16.75 -16.78 -31.88
N ALA A 456 17.07 -15.50 -32.08
CA ALA A 456 18.02 -14.78 -31.24
C ALA A 456 17.42 -14.37 -29.88
N ASN A 457 18.28 -14.21 -28.87
CA ASN A 457 17.89 -13.48 -27.66
C ASN A 457 17.51 -12.04 -28.03
N ASN A 458 16.62 -11.46 -27.25
CA ASN A 458 16.12 -10.10 -27.39
C ASN A 458 15.33 -9.84 -28.68
N ALA A 459 14.93 -10.89 -29.41
CA ALA A 459 13.97 -10.71 -30.49
C ALA A 459 12.63 -10.28 -29.90
N ASN A 460 12.02 -9.27 -30.53
CA ASN A 460 10.82 -8.64 -30.02
C ASN A 460 9.61 -9.58 -30.08
N ILE A 461 8.70 -9.46 -29.11
CA ILE A 461 7.36 -10.05 -29.23
C ILE A 461 6.43 -8.96 -29.75
N GLN A 462 5.65 -9.30 -30.78
CA GLN A 462 4.75 -8.40 -31.47
C GLN A 462 3.40 -9.07 -31.72
N LEU A 463 2.43 -8.32 -32.23
CA LEU A 463 1.30 -8.91 -32.95
C LEU A 463 1.64 -9.11 -34.42
N TYR A 464 1.18 -10.22 -34.97
CA TYR A 464 1.20 -10.48 -36.40
C TYR A 464 -0.04 -11.29 -36.81
N GLU A 465 -0.46 -11.17 -38.06
CA GLU A 465 -1.55 -11.94 -38.64
C GLU A 465 -1.24 -13.45 -38.56
N TYR A 466 -2.24 -14.24 -38.17
CA TYR A 466 -2.08 -15.67 -37.97
C TYR A 466 -1.68 -16.39 -39.27
N ASN A 467 -0.44 -16.88 -39.31
CA ASN A 467 0.19 -17.53 -40.45
C ASN A 467 0.66 -18.97 -40.15
N ARG A 468 0.32 -19.49 -38.96
CA ARG A 468 0.61 -20.86 -38.50
C ARG A 468 2.10 -21.19 -38.33
N SER A 469 3.00 -20.21 -38.42
CA SER A 469 4.43 -20.44 -38.21
C SER A 469 4.75 -20.82 -36.77
N LYS A 470 5.90 -21.48 -36.54
CA LYS A 470 6.40 -21.79 -35.19
C LYS A 470 6.71 -20.52 -34.37
N ALA A 471 6.82 -19.35 -35.00
CA ALA A 471 6.99 -18.06 -34.33
C ALA A 471 5.73 -17.61 -33.57
N GLN A 472 4.55 -18.18 -33.91
CA GLN A 472 3.25 -17.83 -33.34
C GLN A 472 2.70 -18.86 -32.35
N GLN A 473 3.51 -19.88 -32.04
CA GLN A 473 3.14 -21.00 -31.19
C GLN A 473 3.96 -20.93 -29.90
N PHE A 474 3.29 -21.07 -28.75
CA PHE A 474 3.90 -20.93 -27.43
C PHE A 474 3.50 -22.08 -26.52
N VAL A 475 4.49 -22.70 -25.89
CA VAL A 475 4.28 -23.68 -24.82
C VAL A 475 4.15 -22.96 -23.48
N ILE A 476 3.07 -23.26 -22.78
CA ILE A 476 2.77 -22.75 -21.44
C ILE A 476 3.02 -23.88 -20.45
N VAL A 477 3.76 -23.59 -19.37
CA VAL A 477 4.03 -24.54 -18.29
C VAL A 477 3.82 -23.86 -16.95
N ASN A 478 2.94 -24.43 -16.13
CA ASN A 478 2.66 -24.02 -14.76
C ASN A 478 3.72 -24.58 -13.78
N ASP A 479 4.16 -23.78 -12.83
CA ASP A 479 4.92 -24.24 -11.66
C ASP A 479 3.99 -24.55 -10.47
N ALA A 480 4.52 -25.21 -9.44
CA ALA A 480 3.75 -25.63 -8.27
C ALA A 480 3.07 -24.47 -7.49
N LYS A 481 3.56 -23.24 -7.67
CA LYS A 481 3.00 -22.02 -7.08
C LYS A 481 1.95 -21.37 -7.97
N GLY A 482 1.79 -21.81 -9.22
CA GLY A 482 0.84 -21.26 -10.20
C GLY A 482 1.39 -20.15 -11.08
N TYR A 483 2.72 -19.94 -11.09
CA TYR A 483 3.32 -19.10 -12.13
C TYR A 483 3.44 -19.90 -13.41
N VAL A 484 3.34 -19.21 -14.54
CA VAL A 484 3.57 -19.80 -15.85
C VAL A 484 4.86 -19.29 -16.46
N THR A 485 5.51 -20.15 -17.21
CA THR A 485 6.51 -19.78 -18.21
C THR A 485 5.91 -19.93 -19.60
N ILE A 486 6.24 -19.02 -20.51
CA ILE A 486 5.70 -18.98 -21.87
C ILE A 486 6.89 -19.07 -22.83
N LYS A 487 7.05 -20.22 -23.48
CA LYS A 487 8.19 -20.57 -24.33
C LYS A 487 7.76 -20.61 -25.80
N ASN A 488 8.40 -19.85 -26.67
CA ASN A 488 8.14 -19.95 -28.10
C ASN A 488 8.60 -21.31 -28.66
N VAL A 489 7.77 -21.95 -29.48
CA VAL A 489 8.02 -23.26 -30.08
C VAL A 489 9.17 -23.21 -31.10
N GLY A 490 9.24 -22.16 -31.93
CA GLY A 490 10.26 -22.04 -32.98
C GLY A 490 11.68 -21.80 -32.46
N SER A 491 11.82 -21.01 -31.40
CA SER A 491 13.12 -20.61 -30.87
C SER A 491 13.57 -21.36 -29.62
N GLY A 492 12.63 -22.02 -28.91
CA GLY A 492 12.85 -22.61 -27.58
C GLY A 492 13.12 -21.58 -26.47
N LYS A 493 12.93 -20.28 -26.72
CA LYS A 493 13.18 -19.18 -25.78
C LYS A 493 11.92 -18.72 -25.07
N PHE A 494 12.11 -18.00 -23.96
CA PHE A 494 11.04 -17.63 -23.04
C PHE A 494 10.69 -16.15 -23.17
N MET A 495 9.39 -15.87 -23.14
CA MET A 495 8.85 -14.51 -23.06
C MET A 495 9.29 -13.84 -21.76
N ALA A 496 9.88 -12.65 -21.87
CA ALA A 496 10.48 -11.91 -20.77
C ALA A 496 10.19 -10.41 -20.88
N VAL A 497 10.03 -9.75 -19.73
CA VAL A 497 10.04 -8.29 -19.65
C VAL A 497 11.47 -7.77 -19.83
N ASP A 498 11.65 -6.81 -20.74
CA ASP A 498 12.91 -6.11 -21.05
C ASP A 498 13.07 -4.88 -20.16
N GLY A 499 13.33 -5.10 -18.88
CA GLY A 499 13.45 -3.99 -17.93
C GLY A 499 13.26 -4.40 -16.49
N LYS A 500 12.93 -3.42 -15.66
CA LYS A 500 12.74 -3.60 -14.21
C LYS A 500 11.30 -3.94 -13.84
N GLY A 501 10.39 -3.99 -14.81
CA GLY A 501 8.95 -4.14 -14.56
C GLY A 501 8.25 -2.80 -14.38
N TRP A 502 8.71 -1.77 -15.10
CA TRP A 502 8.09 -0.45 -15.13
C TRP A 502 6.98 -0.39 -16.18
N ASN A 503 6.11 0.61 -16.04
CA ASN A 503 5.03 0.82 -17.00
C ASN A 503 5.59 1.03 -18.41
N ALA A 504 5.04 0.33 -19.40
CA ALA A 504 5.47 0.31 -20.80
C ALA A 504 6.85 -0.33 -21.07
N ASP A 505 7.43 -1.07 -20.12
CA ASP A 505 8.62 -1.89 -20.42
C ASP A 505 8.28 -2.91 -21.52
N ASN A 506 9.21 -3.08 -22.47
CA ASN A 506 9.01 -3.94 -23.63
C ASN A 506 8.96 -5.44 -23.25
N VAL A 507 8.41 -6.27 -24.12
CA VAL A 507 8.41 -7.73 -23.98
C VAL A 507 9.10 -8.40 -25.15
N LEU A 508 10.09 -9.24 -24.85
CA LEU A 508 10.95 -9.92 -25.83
C LEU A 508 11.12 -11.41 -25.47
N GLN A 509 11.77 -12.18 -26.34
CA GLN A 509 12.21 -13.53 -25.99
C GLN A 509 13.67 -13.55 -25.51
N SER A 510 13.99 -14.40 -24.53
CA SER A 510 15.35 -14.62 -24.05
C SER A 510 15.59 -16.07 -23.61
N ALA A 511 16.86 -16.47 -23.50
CA ALA A 511 17.25 -17.79 -23.00
C ALA A 511 16.68 -18.04 -21.59
N GLN A 512 16.44 -19.32 -21.25
CA GLN A 512 15.86 -19.68 -19.97
C GLN A 512 16.67 -19.13 -18.80
N SER A 513 15.97 -18.56 -17.84
CA SER A 513 16.49 -18.15 -16.54
C SER A 513 15.45 -18.45 -15.46
N ASN A 514 15.87 -18.33 -14.19
CA ASN A 514 14.95 -18.42 -13.05
C ASN A 514 14.48 -17.03 -12.58
N ALA A 515 14.71 -15.97 -13.37
CA ALA A 515 14.37 -14.61 -13.00
C ALA A 515 12.86 -14.36 -13.11
N TRP A 516 12.35 -13.46 -12.25
CA TRP A 516 10.92 -13.13 -12.19
C TRP A 516 10.38 -12.44 -13.45
N ASN A 517 11.25 -11.84 -14.27
CA ASN A 517 10.85 -11.21 -15.53
C ASN A 517 10.41 -12.21 -16.62
N GLN A 518 10.67 -13.52 -16.44
CA GLN A 518 10.20 -14.61 -17.33
C GLN A 518 8.99 -15.38 -16.76
N LYS A 519 8.48 -14.95 -15.61
CA LYS A 519 7.33 -15.57 -14.95
C LYS A 519 6.10 -14.69 -15.09
N TRP A 520 4.97 -15.36 -15.28
CA TRP A 520 3.69 -14.70 -15.52
C TRP A 520 2.60 -15.37 -14.69
N ILE A 521 1.46 -14.70 -14.51
CA ILE A 521 0.25 -15.30 -13.94
C ILE A 521 -0.87 -15.10 -14.96
N ILE A 522 -1.49 -16.19 -15.41
CA ILE A 522 -2.64 -16.10 -16.33
C ILE A 522 -3.91 -16.02 -15.50
N MET A 523 -4.65 -14.91 -15.63
CA MET A 523 -5.90 -14.67 -14.90
C MET A 523 -7.08 -14.67 -15.86
N ARG A 524 -8.12 -15.44 -15.55
CA ARG A 524 -9.35 -15.45 -16.35
C ARG A 524 -10.16 -14.17 -16.12
N THR A 525 -10.65 -13.58 -17.19
CA THR A 525 -11.53 -12.39 -17.19
C THR A 525 -12.74 -12.64 -18.10
N ASN A 526 -13.88 -13.01 -17.52
CA ASN A 526 -15.08 -13.42 -18.27
C ASN A 526 -14.74 -14.50 -19.32
N ASN A 527 -14.66 -14.11 -20.60
CA ASN A 527 -14.39 -14.96 -21.76
C ASN A 527 -12.96 -14.83 -22.32
N THR A 528 -12.10 -14.03 -21.69
CA THR A 528 -10.70 -13.78 -22.08
C THR A 528 -9.78 -14.00 -20.88
N TYR A 529 -8.50 -13.70 -21.05
CA TYR A 529 -7.49 -13.81 -20.02
C TYR A 529 -6.58 -12.58 -20.03
N ARG A 530 -6.06 -12.22 -18.85
CA ARG A 530 -4.95 -11.28 -18.68
C ARG A 530 -3.68 -12.06 -18.34
N ILE A 531 -2.55 -11.59 -18.84
CA ILE A 531 -1.24 -12.17 -18.55
C ILE A 531 -0.50 -11.17 -17.66
N VAL A 532 -0.48 -11.44 -16.36
CA VAL A 532 0.06 -10.55 -15.32
C VAL A 532 1.56 -10.79 -15.17
N SER A 533 2.35 -9.71 -15.05
CA SER A 533 3.78 -9.83 -14.80
C SER A 533 4.05 -10.31 -13.36
N ALA A 534 4.96 -11.28 -13.19
CA ALA A 534 5.42 -11.67 -11.86
C ALA A 534 6.41 -10.67 -11.22
N LEU A 535 6.74 -9.57 -11.90
CA LEU A 535 7.51 -8.46 -11.34
C LEU A 535 6.65 -7.52 -10.50
N ASN A 536 5.41 -7.26 -10.93
CA ASN A 536 4.42 -6.45 -10.23
C ASN A 536 3.05 -6.68 -10.88
N ASP A 537 2.06 -7.07 -10.09
CA ASP A 537 0.70 -7.37 -10.55
C ASP A 537 -0.13 -6.15 -10.95
N SER A 538 0.43 -4.95 -10.78
CA SER A 538 -0.13 -3.72 -11.36
C SER A 538 0.05 -3.68 -12.88
N PHE A 539 0.96 -4.49 -13.44
CA PHE A 539 1.28 -4.51 -14.87
C PHE A 539 0.92 -5.84 -15.52
N VAL A 540 0.29 -5.75 -16.69
CA VAL A 540 -0.17 -6.88 -17.50
C VAL A 540 0.35 -6.74 -18.92
N LEU A 541 0.40 -7.84 -19.66
CA LEU A 541 0.70 -7.83 -21.08
C LEU A 541 -0.30 -6.93 -21.82
N ASP A 542 0.22 -6.07 -22.68
CA ASP A 542 -0.52 -4.99 -23.31
C ASP A 542 -0.08 -4.80 -24.76
N ILE A 543 -1.05 -4.58 -25.63
CA ILE A 543 -0.83 -4.24 -27.04
C ILE A 543 -0.71 -2.72 -27.13
N THR A 544 0.49 -2.26 -27.48
CA THR A 544 0.84 -0.84 -27.47
C THR A 544 -0.19 -0.02 -28.27
N ALA A 545 -0.70 1.05 -27.64
CA ALA A 545 -1.71 1.95 -28.21
C ALA A 545 -3.02 1.27 -28.67
N ALA A 546 -3.31 0.06 -28.18
CA ALA A 546 -4.44 -0.76 -28.63
C ALA A 546 -4.51 -0.96 -30.16
N LEU A 547 -3.34 -0.95 -30.82
CA LEU A 547 -3.25 -1.08 -32.27
C LEU A 547 -3.10 -2.55 -32.66
N ALA A 548 -4.04 -3.11 -33.43
CA ALA A 548 -4.02 -4.53 -33.85
C ALA A 548 -3.62 -4.69 -35.33
N VAL A 549 -2.36 -4.39 -35.66
CA VAL A 549 -1.77 -4.53 -37.01
C VAL A 549 -0.44 -5.29 -36.94
N ASN A 550 0.07 -5.76 -38.08
CA ASN A 550 1.36 -6.44 -38.15
C ASN A 550 2.47 -5.56 -37.59
N GLY A 551 3.23 -6.09 -36.63
CA GLY A 551 4.33 -5.39 -35.98
C GLY A 551 3.94 -4.55 -34.77
N SER A 552 2.65 -4.53 -34.37
CA SER A 552 2.27 -3.85 -33.12
C SER A 552 3.04 -4.41 -31.93
N ASN A 553 3.66 -3.54 -31.16
CA ASN A 553 4.53 -3.93 -30.07
C ASN A 553 3.77 -4.50 -28.86
N ILE A 554 4.34 -5.52 -28.22
CA ILE A 554 3.86 -6.03 -26.94
C ILE A 554 4.73 -5.49 -25.82
N GLN A 555 4.07 -4.94 -24.80
CA GLN A 555 4.71 -4.37 -23.61
C GLN A 555 4.01 -4.88 -22.35
N ILE A 556 4.55 -4.58 -21.18
CA ILE A 556 3.74 -4.57 -19.97
C ILE A 556 3.19 -3.17 -19.74
N TYR A 557 1.92 -3.05 -19.37
CA TYR A 557 1.30 -1.77 -19.09
C TYR A 557 0.39 -1.86 -17.89
N GLU A 558 0.14 -0.71 -17.27
CA GLU A 558 -0.73 -0.59 -16.12
C GLU A 558 -2.11 -1.19 -16.42
N SER A 559 -2.56 -2.10 -15.56
CA SER A 559 -3.84 -2.77 -15.72
C SER A 559 -4.98 -1.74 -15.72
N ASN A 560 -5.61 -1.58 -16.88
CA ASN A 560 -6.75 -0.69 -17.11
C ASN A 560 -7.98 -1.46 -17.63
N GLY A 561 -7.83 -2.76 -17.90
CA GLY A 561 -8.92 -3.65 -18.29
C GLY A 561 -9.43 -3.50 -19.71
N SER A 562 -8.75 -2.70 -20.54
CA SER A 562 -9.05 -2.56 -21.96
C SER A 562 -8.93 -3.89 -22.72
N LYS A 563 -9.46 -3.95 -23.94
CA LYS A 563 -9.28 -5.11 -24.84
C LYS A 563 -7.83 -5.33 -25.24
N ALA A 564 -6.98 -4.30 -25.19
CA ALA A 564 -5.55 -4.40 -25.50
C ALA A 564 -4.78 -5.26 -24.48
N GLN A 565 -5.37 -5.51 -23.30
CA GLN A 565 -4.80 -6.28 -22.20
C GLN A 565 -5.46 -7.66 -22.05
N GLN A 566 -6.28 -8.05 -23.03
CA GLN A 566 -7.07 -9.27 -22.99
C GLN A 566 -6.68 -10.18 -24.16
N PHE A 567 -6.52 -11.47 -23.86
CA PHE A 567 -6.07 -12.48 -24.81
C PHE A 567 -6.96 -13.73 -24.72
N THR A 568 -7.01 -14.51 -25.80
CA THR A 568 -7.57 -15.87 -25.80
C THR A 568 -6.49 -16.87 -26.17
N PHE A 569 -6.64 -18.11 -25.69
CA PHE A 569 -5.69 -19.19 -25.94
C PHE A 569 -6.36 -20.23 -26.84
N SER A 570 -5.87 -20.38 -28.05
CA SER A 570 -6.27 -21.46 -28.95
C SER A 570 -5.31 -22.63 -28.75
N SER A 571 -5.79 -23.70 -28.12
CA SER A 571 -5.02 -24.93 -27.91
C SER A 571 -4.58 -25.51 -29.24
N LEU A 572 -3.28 -25.79 -29.37
CA LEU A 572 -2.71 -26.52 -30.50
C LEU A 572 -2.83 -28.04 -30.33
N HIS A 573 -3.31 -28.52 -29.18
CA HIS A 573 -3.51 -29.95 -28.96
C HIS A 573 -4.46 -30.57 -29.99
N ASN A 574 -5.34 -29.78 -30.64
CA ASN A 574 -6.33 -30.24 -31.61
C ASN A 574 -6.03 -29.80 -33.06
N ASP A 575 -4.83 -29.30 -33.37
CA ASP A 575 -4.50 -28.77 -34.70
C ASP A 575 -3.78 -29.80 -35.59
N ASP A 576 -4.56 -30.46 -36.46
CA ASP A 576 -4.03 -31.41 -37.45
C ASP A 576 -3.03 -30.79 -38.43
N SER A 577 -2.96 -29.47 -38.56
CA SER A 577 -1.96 -28.83 -39.45
C SER A 577 -0.53 -28.91 -38.93
N LEU A 578 -0.33 -29.30 -37.66
CA LEU A 578 0.99 -29.59 -37.11
C LEU A 578 1.51 -30.98 -37.47
N TRP A 579 0.62 -31.89 -37.85
CA TRP A 579 0.96 -33.27 -38.17
C TRP A 579 1.53 -33.39 -39.57
N ILE A 580 2.64 -34.11 -39.67
CA ILE A 580 3.19 -34.52 -40.96
C ILE A 580 2.44 -35.79 -41.36
N SER A 581 1.43 -35.61 -42.21
CA SER A 581 0.48 -36.64 -42.61
C SER A 581 0.51 -36.84 -44.12
N SER A 582 0.93 -38.02 -44.57
CA SER A 582 0.98 -38.37 -46.00
C SER A 582 1.00 -39.88 -46.19
N ASN A 583 0.77 -40.38 -47.41
CA ASN A 583 0.94 -41.80 -47.72
C ASN A 583 2.41 -42.16 -48.06
N ASN A 584 3.38 -41.50 -47.42
CA ASN A 584 4.82 -41.73 -47.60
C ASN A 584 5.52 -41.98 -46.26
N TYR A 585 6.64 -42.70 -46.30
CA TYR A 585 7.51 -42.87 -45.13
C TYR A 585 8.15 -41.53 -44.72
N LEU A 586 8.09 -41.22 -43.44
CA LEU A 586 8.65 -40.03 -42.81
C LEU A 586 10.13 -40.20 -42.50
N THR A 587 10.91 -39.13 -42.69
CA THR A 587 12.27 -39.04 -42.17
C THR A 587 12.29 -39.06 -40.64
N VAL A 588 13.45 -39.32 -40.04
CA VAL A 588 13.60 -39.32 -38.57
C VAL A 588 13.16 -37.99 -37.95
N SER A 589 13.57 -36.86 -38.52
CA SER A 589 13.18 -35.54 -38.00
C SER A 589 11.66 -35.30 -38.11
N GLN A 590 11.02 -35.83 -39.14
CA GLN A 590 9.56 -35.73 -39.29
C GLN A 590 8.82 -36.64 -38.30
N MET A 591 9.36 -37.84 -38.04
CA MET A 591 8.86 -38.70 -36.95
C MET A 591 9.00 -38.03 -35.60
N GLU A 592 10.13 -37.38 -35.32
CA GLU A 592 10.36 -36.67 -34.05
C GLU A 592 9.32 -35.57 -33.85
N ASN A 593 8.97 -34.82 -34.92
CA ASN A 593 7.88 -33.84 -34.88
C ASN A 593 6.54 -34.49 -34.51
N ASN A 594 6.13 -35.57 -35.18
CA ASN A 594 4.87 -36.25 -34.86
C ASN A 594 4.90 -36.92 -33.48
N ALA A 595 6.05 -37.45 -33.05
CA ALA A 595 6.23 -38.07 -31.74
C ALA A 595 6.07 -37.07 -30.58
N GLU A 596 6.54 -35.83 -30.77
CA GLU A 596 6.31 -34.74 -29.81
C GLU A 596 4.81 -34.41 -29.69
N LEU A 597 4.06 -34.42 -30.80
CA LEU A 597 2.61 -34.22 -30.79
C LEU A 597 1.88 -35.35 -30.07
N VAL A 598 2.25 -36.61 -30.34
CA VAL A 598 1.75 -37.80 -29.62
C VAL A 598 2.04 -37.68 -28.13
N TRP A 599 3.26 -37.30 -27.75
CA TRP A 599 3.65 -37.11 -26.35
C TRP A 599 2.84 -36.04 -25.66
N ASN A 600 2.73 -34.85 -26.26
CA ASN A 600 1.97 -33.76 -25.70
C ASN A 600 0.48 -34.11 -25.54
N PHE A 601 -0.08 -34.90 -26.46
CA PHE A 601 -1.44 -35.41 -26.35
C PHE A 601 -1.56 -36.40 -25.19
N PHE A 602 -0.83 -37.52 -25.17
CA PHE A 602 -1.05 -38.54 -24.12
C PHE A 602 -0.61 -38.09 -22.72
N LYS A 603 0.38 -37.19 -22.63
CA LYS A 603 0.77 -36.58 -21.36
C LYS A 603 -0.38 -35.78 -20.74
N SER A 604 -1.22 -35.11 -21.53
CA SER A 604 -2.39 -34.38 -20.98
C SER A 604 -3.46 -35.32 -20.43
N TYR A 605 -3.45 -36.59 -20.83
CA TYR A 605 -4.29 -37.66 -20.26
C TYR A 605 -3.59 -38.45 -19.13
N GLY A 606 -2.48 -37.94 -18.60
CA GLY A 606 -1.79 -38.56 -17.46
C GLY A 606 -0.92 -39.77 -17.81
N TRP A 607 -0.70 -40.06 -19.09
CA TRP A 607 0.14 -41.20 -19.48
C TRP A 607 1.59 -40.99 -19.07
N THR A 608 2.25 -42.06 -18.64
CA THR A 608 3.66 -42.03 -18.30
C THR A 608 4.53 -41.93 -19.55
N ARG A 609 5.72 -41.34 -19.40
CA ARG A 609 6.75 -41.32 -20.46
C ARG A 609 7.07 -42.74 -20.97
N ASN A 610 7.12 -43.72 -20.08
CA ASN A 610 7.40 -45.11 -20.42
C ASN A 610 6.33 -45.70 -21.35
N ALA A 611 5.05 -45.46 -21.02
CA ALA A 611 3.92 -45.93 -21.83
C ALA A 611 3.87 -45.24 -23.20
N VAL A 612 4.06 -43.91 -23.24
CA VAL A 612 4.07 -43.19 -24.53
C VAL A 612 5.25 -43.59 -25.41
N ALA A 613 6.44 -43.78 -24.82
CA ALA A 613 7.59 -44.26 -25.57
C ALA A 613 7.37 -45.66 -26.15
N ALA A 614 6.72 -46.56 -25.40
CA ALA A 614 6.30 -47.87 -25.89
C ALA A 614 5.28 -47.78 -27.03
N LEU A 615 4.28 -46.90 -26.92
CA LEU A 615 3.31 -46.64 -27.98
C LEU A 615 4.01 -46.11 -29.24
N LEU A 616 4.92 -45.15 -29.11
CA LEU A 616 5.71 -44.60 -30.22
C LEU A 616 6.62 -45.65 -30.87
N GLY A 617 7.21 -46.55 -30.08
CA GLY A 617 8.00 -47.67 -30.60
C GLY A 617 7.16 -48.59 -31.50
N ASN A 618 5.90 -48.79 -31.12
CA ASN A 618 4.93 -49.50 -31.95
C ASN A 618 4.46 -48.68 -33.15
N MET A 619 4.06 -47.42 -32.99
CA MET A 619 3.70 -46.55 -34.11
C MET A 619 4.82 -46.43 -35.16
N GLN A 620 6.08 -46.40 -34.75
CA GLN A 620 7.20 -46.36 -35.69
C GLN A 620 7.28 -47.61 -36.56
N GLY A 621 7.14 -48.79 -35.97
CA GLY A 621 7.21 -50.04 -36.73
C GLY A 621 5.98 -50.28 -37.62
N GLU A 622 4.81 -49.80 -37.19
CA GLU A 622 3.56 -49.95 -37.93
C GLU A 622 3.42 -48.91 -39.05
N SER A 623 3.58 -47.64 -38.70
CA SER A 623 3.15 -46.52 -39.54
C SER A 623 4.23 -45.50 -39.81
N ASN A 624 5.47 -45.71 -39.32
CA ASN A 624 6.50 -44.67 -39.33
C ASN A 624 6.04 -43.40 -38.58
N ILE A 625 5.16 -43.55 -37.58
CA ILE A 625 4.52 -42.45 -36.81
C ILE A 625 3.80 -41.46 -37.75
N ASN A 626 3.17 -41.99 -38.79
CA ASN A 626 2.49 -41.19 -39.80
C ASN A 626 0.98 -41.52 -39.82
N PRO A 627 0.11 -40.58 -39.42
CA PRO A 627 -1.33 -40.82 -39.39
C PRO A 627 -1.95 -40.98 -40.79
N GLY A 628 -1.25 -40.59 -41.86
CA GLY A 628 -1.72 -40.73 -43.24
C GLY A 628 -1.26 -42.00 -43.96
N LEU A 629 -0.49 -42.89 -43.30
CA LEU A 629 0.10 -44.04 -43.97
C LEU A 629 -0.89 -45.22 -44.07
N TRP A 630 -1.09 -45.70 -45.31
CA TRP A 630 -1.79 -46.95 -45.58
C TRP A 630 -0.83 -48.13 -45.53
N GLU A 631 -1.29 -49.28 -45.05
CA GLU A 631 -0.50 -50.52 -45.04
C GLU A 631 -0.02 -50.83 -46.47
N SER A 632 1.28 -51.08 -46.61
CA SER A 632 1.93 -51.28 -47.92
C SER A 632 1.67 -50.14 -48.93
N ARG A 633 1.27 -48.94 -48.46
CA ARG A 633 0.83 -47.76 -49.24
C ARG A 633 -0.34 -48.03 -50.19
N GLN A 634 -1.18 -49.03 -49.88
CA GLN A 634 -2.37 -49.36 -50.66
C GLN A 634 -3.53 -48.39 -50.35
N GLU A 635 -3.45 -47.17 -50.90
CA GLU A 635 -4.42 -46.12 -50.64
C GLU A 635 -5.86 -46.54 -51.01
N GLY A 636 -6.79 -46.36 -50.07
CA GLY A 636 -8.21 -46.69 -50.25
C GLY A 636 -8.56 -48.17 -50.11
N ASN A 637 -7.60 -49.06 -49.85
CA ASN A 637 -7.92 -50.47 -49.57
C ASN A 637 -8.43 -50.63 -48.13
N LEU A 638 -9.75 -50.59 -47.95
CA LEU A 638 -10.40 -50.66 -46.64
C LEU A 638 -10.14 -51.95 -45.85
N ASN A 639 -9.62 -53.00 -46.48
CA ASN A 639 -9.32 -54.28 -45.83
C ASN A 639 -7.92 -54.33 -45.20
N CYS A 640 -7.03 -53.38 -45.50
CA CYS A 640 -5.69 -53.31 -44.92
C CYS A 640 -5.64 -52.35 -43.72
N GLY A 641 -4.48 -52.22 -43.08
CA GLY A 641 -4.23 -51.29 -41.99
C GLY A 641 -4.13 -49.83 -42.43
N PHE A 642 -4.50 -48.91 -41.55
CA PHE A 642 -4.36 -47.47 -41.79
C PHE A 642 -4.05 -46.70 -40.50
N GLY A 643 -3.23 -45.64 -40.61
CA GLY A 643 -2.97 -44.69 -39.52
C GLY A 643 -1.90 -45.12 -38.52
N LEU A 644 -1.79 -44.39 -37.41
CA LEU A 644 -0.66 -44.43 -36.45
C LEU A 644 -0.34 -45.84 -35.93
N VAL A 645 -1.35 -46.63 -35.60
CA VAL A 645 -1.20 -48.01 -35.11
C VAL A 645 -1.73 -49.05 -36.10
N GLN A 646 -1.91 -48.65 -37.37
CA GLN A 646 -2.37 -49.51 -38.48
C GLN A 646 -3.63 -50.32 -38.13
N TRP A 647 -4.74 -49.65 -37.81
CA TRP A 647 -6.00 -50.33 -37.52
C TRP A 647 -6.47 -51.17 -38.70
N THR A 648 -6.68 -52.48 -38.49
CA THR A 648 -7.13 -53.42 -39.51
C THR A 648 -8.47 -54.06 -39.12
N PRO A 649 -9.48 -54.07 -40.01
CA PRO A 649 -9.56 -53.31 -41.27
C PRO A 649 -9.55 -51.79 -41.03
N ALA A 650 -9.08 -51.00 -42.00
CA ALA A 650 -8.98 -49.53 -41.93
C ALA A 650 -10.32 -48.85 -41.56
N THR A 651 -11.46 -49.48 -41.87
CA THR A 651 -12.80 -49.01 -41.46
C THR A 651 -12.95 -48.83 -39.96
N ASN A 652 -12.18 -49.55 -39.14
CA ASN A 652 -12.22 -49.42 -37.68
C ASN A 652 -11.89 -48.00 -37.21
N VAL A 653 -10.89 -47.35 -37.84
CA VAL A 653 -10.50 -45.98 -37.50
C VAL A 653 -11.20 -44.96 -38.40
N ILE A 654 -11.33 -45.22 -39.70
CA ILE A 654 -11.94 -44.28 -40.65
C ILE A 654 -13.38 -43.93 -40.26
N ASN A 655 -14.22 -44.94 -40.02
CA ASN A 655 -15.63 -44.71 -39.68
C ASN A 655 -15.78 -43.91 -38.37
N TRP A 656 -14.88 -44.14 -37.41
CA TRP A 656 -14.90 -43.43 -36.14
C TRP A 656 -14.42 -41.99 -36.29
N LEU A 657 -13.36 -41.75 -37.06
CA LEU A 657 -12.86 -40.40 -37.33
C LEU A 657 -13.93 -39.56 -38.02
N GLU A 658 -14.50 -40.06 -39.13
CA GLU A 658 -15.54 -39.36 -39.87
C GLU A 658 -16.79 -39.15 -39.01
N GLY A 659 -17.21 -40.17 -38.25
CA GLY A 659 -18.34 -40.07 -37.32
C GLY A 659 -18.14 -39.07 -36.18
N ASN A 660 -16.89 -38.71 -35.87
CA ASN A 660 -16.53 -37.71 -34.85
C ASN A 660 -15.99 -36.41 -35.45
N GLY A 661 -16.14 -36.19 -36.76
CA GLY A 661 -15.80 -34.93 -37.43
C GLY A 661 -14.30 -34.70 -37.70
N TYR A 662 -13.48 -35.74 -37.62
CA TYR A 662 -12.05 -35.68 -37.96
C TYR A 662 -11.80 -36.04 -39.42
N ALA A 663 -10.76 -35.44 -40.01
CA ALA A 663 -10.21 -35.95 -41.26
C ALA A 663 -9.62 -37.35 -41.04
N ILE A 664 -9.71 -38.25 -42.03
CA ILE A 664 -9.21 -39.62 -41.88
C ILE A 664 -7.72 -39.67 -41.53
N ASN A 665 -6.94 -38.72 -42.02
CA ASN A 665 -5.50 -38.62 -41.80
C ASN A 665 -5.12 -37.70 -40.61
N SER A 666 -6.10 -37.39 -39.77
CA SER A 666 -5.98 -36.62 -38.53
C SER A 666 -5.14 -37.38 -37.50
N GLY A 667 -3.94 -36.92 -37.20
CA GLY A 667 -3.13 -37.54 -36.16
C GLY A 667 -3.72 -37.30 -34.78
N PHE A 668 -4.31 -36.12 -34.56
CA PHE A 668 -5.03 -35.82 -33.33
C PHE A 668 -6.23 -36.77 -33.14
N GLY A 669 -7.08 -36.88 -34.15
CA GLY A 669 -8.25 -37.75 -34.13
C GLY A 669 -7.86 -39.21 -33.90
N GLN A 670 -6.74 -39.66 -34.47
CA GLN A 670 -6.23 -41.00 -34.25
C GLN A 670 -5.70 -41.20 -32.82
N CYS A 671 -5.06 -40.21 -32.20
CA CYS A 671 -4.73 -40.27 -30.77
C CYS A 671 -5.99 -40.25 -29.90
N ALA A 672 -6.99 -39.43 -30.23
CA ALA A 672 -8.29 -39.41 -29.56
C ALA A 672 -9.02 -40.76 -29.66
N ARG A 673 -8.88 -41.45 -30.79
CA ARG A 673 -9.39 -42.81 -30.97
C ARG A 673 -8.77 -43.80 -29.99
N ILE A 674 -7.46 -43.71 -29.72
CA ILE A 674 -6.78 -44.58 -28.76
C ILE A 674 -7.30 -44.33 -27.33
N ILE A 675 -7.57 -43.07 -26.96
CA ILE A 675 -8.20 -42.74 -25.67
C ILE A 675 -9.61 -43.31 -25.59
N TYR A 676 -10.41 -43.14 -26.65
CA TYR A 676 -11.74 -43.73 -26.72
C TYR A 676 -11.71 -45.26 -26.53
N GLU A 677 -10.72 -45.95 -27.10
CA GLU A 677 -10.54 -47.39 -26.89
C GLU A 677 -10.15 -47.75 -25.46
N LEU A 678 -9.30 -46.94 -24.82
CA LEU A 678 -8.96 -47.08 -23.39
C LEU A 678 -10.20 -46.94 -22.51
N GLU A 679 -11.00 -45.89 -22.73
CA GLU A 679 -12.18 -45.57 -21.93
C GLU A 679 -13.32 -46.56 -22.11
N ASN A 680 -13.44 -47.17 -23.29
CA ASN A 680 -14.54 -48.08 -23.64
C ASN A 680 -14.12 -49.56 -23.62
N HIS A 681 -12.89 -49.86 -23.18
CA HIS A 681 -12.34 -51.21 -23.13
C HIS A 681 -12.37 -51.95 -24.48
N ILE A 682 -12.01 -51.24 -25.55
CA ILE A 682 -11.97 -51.75 -26.92
C ILE A 682 -10.51 -51.98 -27.32
N GLN A 683 -10.26 -52.94 -28.22
CA GLN A 683 -8.97 -53.24 -28.87
C GLN A 683 -7.89 -53.83 -27.95
N TYR A 684 -7.72 -53.32 -26.73
CA TYR A 684 -6.73 -53.76 -25.75
C TYR A 684 -7.29 -54.83 -24.80
N TYR A 685 -6.71 -56.03 -24.80
CA TYR A 685 -7.10 -57.15 -23.95
C TYR A 685 -5.89 -57.73 -23.22
N ALA A 686 -5.89 -57.67 -21.89
CA ALA A 686 -4.83 -58.24 -21.06
C ALA A 686 -4.68 -59.74 -21.34
N THR A 687 -3.46 -60.17 -21.65
CA THR A 687 -3.13 -61.59 -21.90
C THR A 687 -2.41 -62.21 -20.71
N ASN A 688 -2.34 -63.54 -20.64
CA ASN A 688 -1.57 -64.23 -19.60
C ASN A 688 -0.08 -63.89 -19.65
N ALA A 689 0.46 -63.56 -20.82
CA ALA A 689 1.86 -63.16 -20.98
C ALA A 689 2.11 -61.74 -20.44
N PHE A 690 1.13 -60.86 -20.57
CA PHE A 690 1.19 -59.46 -20.13
C PHE A 690 -0.14 -59.06 -19.48
N ASN A 691 -0.29 -59.36 -18.19
CA ASN A 691 -1.51 -59.08 -17.45
C ASN A 691 -1.54 -57.62 -16.97
N LEU A 692 -1.74 -56.70 -17.92
CA LEU A 692 -1.95 -55.28 -17.69
C LEU A 692 -3.26 -54.88 -18.36
N SER A 693 -4.16 -54.22 -17.65
CA SER A 693 -5.25 -53.47 -18.28
C SER A 693 -4.70 -52.30 -19.10
N PHE A 694 -5.52 -51.73 -19.99
CA PHE A 694 -5.08 -50.59 -20.80
C PHE A 694 -4.76 -49.36 -19.92
N TYR A 695 -5.52 -49.15 -18.85
CA TYR A 695 -5.24 -48.11 -17.86
C TYR A 695 -3.90 -48.34 -17.15
N GLU A 696 -3.63 -49.59 -16.71
CA GLU A 696 -2.34 -49.93 -16.07
C GLU A 696 -1.17 -49.78 -17.04
N PHE A 697 -1.35 -50.11 -18.32
CA PHE A 697 -0.35 -49.85 -19.36
C PHE A 697 -0.04 -48.35 -19.45
N ALA A 698 -1.07 -47.51 -19.62
CA ALA A 698 -0.93 -46.05 -19.77
C ALA A 698 -0.20 -45.40 -18.58
N HIS A 699 -0.40 -45.92 -17.38
CA HIS A 699 0.16 -45.38 -16.13
C HIS A 699 1.35 -46.19 -15.59
N SER A 700 1.89 -47.13 -16.37
CA SER A 700 2.92 -48.05 -15.91
C SER A 700 4.30 -47.39 -15.77
N THR A 701 5.04 -47.77 -14.74
CA THR A 701 6.46 -47.41 -14.57
C THR A 701 7.43 -48.48 -15.08
N GLN A 702 6.92 -49.56 -15.67
CA GLN A 702 7.74 -50.61 -16.31
C GLN A 702 8.58 -50.06 -17.46
N THR A 703 9.62 -50.77 -17.87
CA THR A 703 10.51 -50.28 -18.93
C THR A 703 9.76 -50.09 -20.26
N PRO A 704 10.14 -49.10 -21.10
CA PRO A 704 9.50 -48.88 -22.40
C PRO A 704 9.58 -50.13 -23.30
N GLU A 705 10.60 -50.97 -23.18
CA GLU A 705 10.71 -52.24 -23.92
C GLU A 705 9.66 -53.27 -23.47
N TYR A 706 9.50 -53.43 -22.15
CA TYR A 706 8.49 -54.34 -21.59
C TYR A 706 7.09 -53.90 -22.03
N LEU A 707 6.82 -52.59 -21.97
CA LEU A 707 5.54 -52.03 -22.39
C LEU A 707 5.36 -52.13 -23.91
N ALA A 708 6.41 -51.97 -24.71
CA ALA A 708 6.31 -52.16 -26.16
C ALA A 708 5.85 -53.58 -26.50
N LYS A 709 6.43 -54.59 -25.84
CA LYS A 709 5.97 -55.98 -25.93
C LYS A 709 4.53 -56.15 -25.43
N ALA A 710 4.19 -55.58 -24.27
CA ALA A 710 2.83 -55.66 -23.74
C ALA A 710 1.79 -55.10 -24.72
N PHE A 711 2.11 -54.00 -25.41
CA PHE A 711 1.23 -53.42 -26.43
C PHE A 711 1.04 -54.34 -27.64
N ILE A 712 2.10 -54.99 -28.14
CA ILE A 712 1.99 -56.00 -29.21
C ILE A 712 1.04 -57.14 -28.78
N TYR A 713 1.24 -57.67 -27.57
CA TYR A 713 0.47 -58.81 -27.09
C TYR A 713 -0.98 -58.48 -26.77
N ASN A 714 -1.24 -57.30 -26.22
CA ASN A 714 -2.55 -56.97 -25.70
C ASN A 714 -3.38 -56.10 -26.65
N TYR A 715 -2.76 -55.26 -27.49
CA TYR A 715 -3.45 -54.34 -28.40
C TYR A 715 -3.41 -54.83 -29.86
N GLU A 716 -2.20 -55.02 -30.43
CA GLU A 716 -2.04 -55.31 -31.86
C GLU A 716 -2.40 -56.77 -32.21
N ARG A 717 -1.95 -57.72 -31.37
CA ARG A 717 -2.10 -59.17 -31.56
C ARG A 717 -1.79 -59.63 -32.99
N PRO A 718 -0.58 -59.33 -33.50
CA PRO A 718 -0.19 -59.67 -34.86
C PRO A 718 -0.01 -61.18 -35.05
N TYR A 719 0.07 -61.62 -36.30
CA TYR A 719 0.39 -63.02 -36.64
C TYR A 719 1.78 -63.44 -36.10
N ASN A 720 2.76 -62.52 -36.11
CA ASN A 720 4.08 -62.73 -35.54
C ASN A 720 4.32 -61.79 -34.35
N TYR A 721 4.41 -62.37 -33.16
CA TYR A 721 4.69 -61.66 -31.91
C TYR A 721 6.17 -61.32 -31.71
N ASP A 722 7.09 -61.98 -32.41
CA ASP A 722 8.53 -61.75 -32.27
C ASP A 722 8.99 -60.54 -33.10
N GLN A 723 8.90 -59.35 -32.50
CA GLN A 723 9.27 -58.07 -33.12
C GLN A 723 10.22 -57.26 -32.22
N PRO A 724 11.46 -57.74 -31.98
CA PRO A 724 12.39 -57.11 -31.03
C PRO A 724 12.75 -55.67 -31.40
N GLN A 725 12.58 -55.29 -32.66
CA GLN A 725 12.83 -53.93 -33.14
C GLN A 725 11.92 -52.89 -32.46
N ARG A 726 10.70 -53.27 -32.05
CA ARG A 726 9.75 -52.38 -31.34
C ARG A 726 10.31 -51.92 -29.99
N GLU A 727 11.03 -52.80 -29.30
CA GLU A 727 11.71 -52.48 -28.04
C GLU A 727 12.84 -51.47 -28.26
N VAL A 728 13.62 -51.65 -29.33
CA VAL A 728 14.71 -50.73 -29.69
C VAL A 728 14.14 -49.34 -30.00
N TYR A 729 13.04 -49.27 -30.76
CA TYR A 729 12.35 -48.00 -31.04
C TYR A 729 11.79 -47.38 -29.76
N ALA A 730 11.16 -48.16 -28.89
CA ALA A 730 10.63 -47.66 -27.63
C ALA A 730 11.71 -47.05 -26.74
N ARG A 731 12.90 -47.66 -26.67
CA ARG A 731 14.06 -47.08 -25.97
C ARG A 731 14.54 -45.79 -26.62
N TYR A 732 14.59 -45.74 -27.95
CA TYR A 732 14.93 -44.50 -28.67
C TYR A 732 13.99 -43.36 -28.30
N TRP A 733 12.68 -43.59 -28.39
CA TRP A 733 11.67 -42.58 -28.08
C TRP A 733 11.69 -42.17 -26.62
N TYR A 734 11.90 -43.10 -25.69
CA TYR A 734 12.07 -42.77 -24.28
C TYR A 734 13.19 -41.75 -24.05
N ASN A 735 14.35 -41.98 -24.68
CA ASN A 735 15.51 -41.08 -24.59
C ASN A 735 15.26 -39.74 -25.31
N HIS A 736 14.51 -39.74 -26.40
CA HIS A 736 14.12 -38.52 -27.11
C HIS A 736 13.19 -37.66 -26.23
N LEU A 737 12.13 -38.26 -25.66
CA LEU A 737 11.16 -37.60 -24.78
C LEU A 737 11.76 -37.11 -23.44
N MET A 738 12.93 -37.61 -23.02
CA MET A 738 13.65 -37.06 -21.86
C MET A 738 14.23 -35.66 -22.10
N LYS A 739 14.39 -35.26 -23.37
CA LYS A 739 14.97 -33.97 -23.75
C LYS A 739 13.92 -32.87 -23.90
N LEU A 740 12.64 -33.25 -23.93
CA LEU A 740 11.46 -32.38 -23.98
C LEU A 740 10.97 -32.07 -22.56
#